data_AF-A0A4R0YME6-F1
#
_entry.id   AF-A0A4R0YME6-F1
#
_cell.length_a   1.000
_cell.length_b   1.000
_cell.length_c   1.000
_cell.angle_alpha   90.00
_cell.angle_beta   90.00
_cell.angle_gamma   90.00
#
_symmetry.space_group_name_H-M   'P 1'
#
loop_
_entity.id
_entity.type
_entity.pdbx_description
1 polymer ?
#
loop_
_entity_poly.entity_id
_entity_poly.type
_entity_poly.pdbx_seq_one_letter_code
_entity_poly.pdbx_strand_id
1 'polypeptide(L)'
;MAKDSTRGRLGRQVDVRGLIMLALGTLLVMVGLFGLWQTWMVFDENDANARVHHAQDQAAQAIAGEIAQQRVALMSALGGLDPHTIQTTPRETADSLRGRLPQVKVLEFYSGSLDEVLHANFRDFGYAKAAQLMAAQSADGATLAQSVVARDGERRLTLVLPVGQAQRPQAWAWFELPFEGVKQRFESIPPEGGRLELRQGDDRTDLRLLANGSSSALSENVGKQVAGSTLTIVAALPGAYIVVPRTWWLDALVALLCLAGGGYLLWMRAHPRGARIQPEEPILSDLIENTPEPATPAQTPKAKPAVAPPAPVQVDPTIFRAYDVRGVVGKSLTADVARLLGQAIGTVMREKGLSEIIVGRDGRLSGPELAGALSDGLREAGIDVIDVGAVPTPVVYYAAYRFNTGSGVAVTGSHNPPDYNGFKIVVGGETLSEGAIQDLYHRIANNALERGGKGKIRQIDVVPDYIDRITSDVQAERPMKIVVDCGNGIPGAVAPKVLEGIGCEVIQLYCEVDGTFPNHHPDPSDPHNLEDLILAVKSTGADLGVAFDGDGDRLGVVTKEGEIIFPDRTLMLFARDVLSRQPGATIIYDVKCTGHLKGQILDAGGSPLMWRTGHSLIKAKMRETGAELAGEMSGHFFFKERWYGFDDGIYAGARLLEILAGDLEERTPEQIFATCPKGVSTPELKIEMAEGEHYKFIEKFRQVATFGDAALTTIDGVRADWPDGWGLVRPSNTTPILVLRFDADNNEALKRIQGVFREQLLKVDAGLKLPF
;
A
#
# COMPACT_ATOMS: atom_id res chain seq x y z
N MET A 1 24.05 -80.59 34.05
CA MET A 1 24.47 -80.59 35.48
C MET A 1 24.87 -79.17 35.87
N ALA A 2 24.76 -78.79 37.15
CA ALA A 2 25.33 -77.54 37.70
C ALA A 2 26.84 -77.74 38.04
N LYS A 3 27.67 -76.80 38.49
CA LYS A 3 27.59 -75.50 39.23
C LYS A 3 28.80 -74.62 38.75
N ASP A 4 28.79 -73.30 38.61
CA ASP A 4 28.56 -72.14 39.53
C ASP A 4 29.89 -71.40 39.88
N SER A 5 29.82 -70.16 40.36
CA SER A 5 30.90 -69.19 40.68
C SER A 5 31.60 -68.52 39.46
N THR A 6 31.95 -67.21 39.46
CA THR A 6 31.78 -66.13 40.46
C THR A 6 31.56 -64.76 39.78
N ARG A 7 30.93 -63.79 40.47
CA ARG A 7 30.71 -62.42 39.96
C ARG A 7 31.89 -61.48 40.24
N GLY A 8 32.13 -60.54 39.31
CA GLY A 8 32.85 -59.28 39.56
C GLY A 8 32.19 -58.12 38.80
N ARG A 9 31.77 -57.06 39.51
CA ARG A 9 31.22 -55.82 38.91
C ARG A 9 32.24 -54.70 39.09
N LEU A 10 32.66 -54.06 37.98
CA LEU A 10 33.20 -52.70 38.00
C LEU A 10 32.23 -51.77 37.29
N GLY A 11 31.79 -50.72 37.99
CA GLY A 11 31.07 -49.60 37.38
C GLY A 11 32.07 -48.51 36.99
N ARG A 12 32.06 -48.07 35.72
CA ARG A 12 32.73 -46.82 35.33
C ARG A 12 31.83 -45.64 35.69
N GLN A 13 32.23 -44.85 36.69
CA GLN A 13 31.75 -43.48 36.79
C GLN A 13 32.43 -42.64 35.70
N VAL A 14 31.70 -41.70 35.12
CA VAL A 14 32.19 -40.76 34.10
C VAL A 14 32.64 -39.48 34.80
N ASP A 15 33.84 -38.98 34.50
CA ASP A 15 34.30 -37.69 34.99
C ASP A 15 33.62 -36.54 34.24
N VAL A 16 32.49 -36.09 34.79
CA VAL A 16 31.70 -34.97 34.29
C VAL A 16 32.49 -33.65 34.35
N ARG A 17 33.39 -33.45 35.34
CA ARG A 17 34.16 -32.20 35.46
C ARG A 17 35.23 -32.09 34.38
N GLY A 18 35.98 -33.17 34.12
CA GLY A 18 36.91 -33.25 33.01
C GLY A 18 36.21 -33.03 31.66
N LEU A 19 35.02 -33.59 31.47
CA LEU A 19 34.18 -33.36 30.28
C LEU A 19 33.76 -31.90 30.13
N ILE A 20 33.29 -31.24 31.19
CA ILE A 20 32.91 -29.82 31.16
C ILE A 20 34.11 -28.93 30.79
N MET A 21 35.29 -29.14 31.39
CA MET A 21 36.48 -28.35 31.04
C MET A 21 36.96 -28.57 29.60
N LEU A 22 36.82 -29.79 29.07
CA LEU A 22 37.10 -30.07 27.65
C LEU A 22 36.10 -29.36 26.74
N ALA A 23 34.80 -29.48 27.00
CA ALA A 23 33.76 -28.85 26.21
C ALA A 23 33.91 -27.30 26.19
N LEU A 24 34.11 -26.69 27.37
CA LEU A 24 34.28 -25.24 27.49
C LEU A 24 35.58 -24.75 26.85
N GLY A 25 36.69 -25.48 27.03
CA GLY A 25 37.97 -25.17 26.41
C GLY A 25 37.92 -25.25 24.87
N THR A 26 37.32 -26.31 24.33
CA THR A 26 37.10 -26.47 22.88
C THR A 26 36.15 -25.40 22.34
N LEU A 27 35.06 -25.07 23.05
CA LEU A 27 34.13 -24.00 22.67
C LEU A 27 34.84 -22.64 22.56
N LEU A 28 35.66 -22.28 23.55
CA LEU A 28 36.41 -21.02 23.53
C LEU A 28 37.46 -20.96 22.41
N VAL A 29 38.09 -22.08 22.05
CA VAL A 29 38.97 -22.14 20.88
C VAL A 29 38.18 -21.95 19.57
N MET A 30 37.00 -22.57 19.43
CA MET A 30 36.15 -22.38 18.25
C MET A 30 35.63 -20.94 18.14
N VAL A 31 35.19 -20.34 19.24
CA VAL A 31 34.78 -18.92 19.31
C VAL A 31 35.95 -17.99 18.97
N GLY A 32 37.16 -18.29 19.44
CA GLY A 32 38.36 -17.54 19.10
C GLY A 32 38.75 -17.62 17.62
N LEU A 33 38.67 -18.80 17.00
CA LEU A 33 38.93 -18.96 15.56
C LEU A 33 37.85 -18.26 14.71
N PHE A 34 36.58 -18.37 15.10
CA PHE A 34 35.47 -17.65 14.48
C PHE A 34 35.65 -16.13 14.58
N GLY A 35 36.07 -15.62 15.75
CA GLY A 35 36.37 -14.21 15.98
C GLY A 35 37.50 -13.68 15.08
N LEU A 36 38.58 -14.45 14.86
CA LEU A 36 39.63 -14.05 13.92
C LEU A 36 39.16 -14.00 12.46
N TRP A 37 38.28 -14.92 12.05
CA TRP A 37 37.68 -14.88 10.70
C TRP A 37 36.74 -13.68 10.52
N GLN A 38 35.90 -13.40 11.53
CA GLN A 38 35.04 -12.21 11.56
C GLN A 38 35.86 -10.91 11.55
N THR A 39 36.95 -10.83 12.32
CA THR A 39 37.92 -9.72 12.31
C THR A 39 38.47 -9.44 10.91
N TRP A 40 38.84 -10.50 10.18
CA TRP A 40 39.34 -10.38 8.81
C TRP A 40 38.27 -9.84 7.85
N MET A 41 37.02 -10.29 7.95
CA MET A 41 35.93 -9.74 7.15
C MET A 41 35.61 -8.27 7.50
N VAL A 42 35.69 -7.86 8.77
CA VAL A 42 35.56 -6.44 9.16
C VAL A 42 36.67 -5.59 8.53
N PHE A 43 37.90 -6.11 8.44
CA PHE A 43 39.00 -5.39 7.78
C PHE A 43 38.76 -5.27 6.26
N ASP A 44 38.41 -6.37 5.60
CA ASP A 44 38.15 -6.41 4.14
C ASP A 44 36.95 -5.54 3.75
N GLU A 45 35.86 -5.54 4.54
CA GLU A 45 34.69 -4.69 4.35
C GLU A 45 35.07 -3.19 4.44
N ASN A 46 35.84 -2.78 5.45
CA ASN A 46 36.24 -1.37 5.60
C ASN A 46 37.14 -0.89 4.44
N ASP A 47 38.08 -1.72 4.00
CA ASP A 47 38.98 -1.42 2.87
C ASP A 47 38.22 -1.40 1.53
N ALA A 48 37.22 -2.27 1.35
CA ALA A 48 36.31 -2.23 0.22
C ALA A 48 35.42 -0.97 0.22
N ASN A 49 34.83 -0.60 1.35
CA ASN A 49 33.97 0.59 1.47
C ASN A 49 34.73 1.87 1.09
N ALA A 50 35.97 2.01 1.55
CA ALA A 50 36.83 3.14 1.21
C ALA A 50 37.09 3.25 -0.31
N ARG A 51 37.20 2.13 -1.03
CA ARG A 51 37.29 2.11 -2.50
C ARG A 51 35.99 2.56 -3.18
N VAL A 52 34.83 2.08 -2.72
CA VAL A 52 33.52 2.51 -3.29
C VAL A 52 33.34 4.02 -3.12
N HIS A 53 33.66 4.58 -1.95
CA HIS A 53 33.62 6.04 -1.72
C HIS A 53 34.63 6.80 -2.58
N HIS A 54 35.83 6.26 -2.82
CA HIS A 54 36.77 6.87 -3.76
C HIS A 54 36.23 6.88 -5.21
N ALA A 55 35.55 5.80 -5.63
CA ALA A 55 34.91 5.73 -6.94
C ALA A 55 33.71 6.71 -7.05
N GLN A 56 32.91 6.84 -5.98
CA GLN A 56 31.82 7.83 -5.88
C GLN A 56 32.34 9.27 -6.08
N ASP A 57 33.46 9.59 -5.43
CA ASP A 57 34.15 10.88 -5.56
C ASP A 57 34.65 11.14 -6.99
N GLN A 58 35.27 10.15 -7.62
CA GLN A 58 35.71 10.24 -9.01
C GLN A 58 34.53 10.42 -9.97
N ALA A 59 33.42 9.68 -9.77
CA ALA A 59 32.23 9.79 -10.62
C ALA A 59 31.58 11.18 -10.51
N ALA A 60 31.45 11.72 -9.30
CA ALA A 60 30.91 13.06 -9.09
C ALA A 60 31.79 14.13 -9.75
N GLN A 61 33.11 14.02 -9.65
CA GLN A 61 34.05 14.94 -10.30
C GLN A 61 34.06 14.81 -11.83
N ALA A 62 34.02 13.59 -12.38
CA ALA A 62 34.05 13.35 -13.82
C ALA A 62 32.79 13.87 -14.54
N ILE A 63 31.61 13.67 -13.94
CA ILE A 63 30.35 14.17 -14.49
C ILE A 63 30.26 15.70 -14.33
N ALA A 64 30.66 16.26 -13.19
CA ALA A 64 30.71 17.71 -13.02
C ALA A 64 31.66 18.37 -14.02
N GLY A 65 32.80 17.74 -14.32
CA GLY A 65 33.74 18.17 -15.36
C GLY A 65 33.13 18.18 -16.76
N GLU A 66 32.40 17.13 -17.14
CA GLU A 66 31.67 17.06 -18.42
C GLU A 66 30.59 18.16 -18.52
N ILE A 67 29.76 18.31 -17.48
CA ILE A 67 28.71 19.33 -17.42
C ILE A 67 29.31 20.75 -17.48
N ALA A 68 30.44 20.99 -16.82
CA ALA A 68 31.18 22.25 -16.90
C ALA A 68 31.76 22.50 -18.31
N GLN A 69 32.31 21.48 -18.97
CA GLN A 69 32.83 21.57 -20.33
C GLN A 69 31.72 21.92 -21.33
N GLN A 70 30.57 21.25 -21.26
CA GLN A 70 29.40 21.57 -22.10
C GLN A 70 28.91 23.00 -21.82
N ARG A 71 28.79 23.39 -20.54
CA ARG A 71 28.37 24.74 -20.13
C ARG A 71 29.28 25.83 -20.72
N VAL A 72 30.60 25.67 -20.65
CA VAL A 72 31.57 26.62 -21.22
C VAL A 72 31.45 26.71 -22.74
N ALA A 73 31.28 25.58 -23.44
CA ALA A 73 31.11 25.56 -24.89
C ALA A 73 29.83 26.31 -25.33
N LEU A 74 28.70 26.07 -24.64
CA LEU A 74 27.44 26.75 -24.92
C LEU A 74 27.50 28.25 -24.60
N MET A 75 28.07 28.65 -23.45
CA MET A 75 28.27 30.06 -23.11
C MET A 75 29.16 30.79 -24.13
N SER A 76 30.20 30.13 -24.64
CA SER A 76 31.06 30.68 -25.68
C SER A 76 30.32 30.91 -27.01
N ALA A 77 29.38 30.04 -27.36
CA ALA A 77 28.53 30.21 -28.54
C ALA A 77 27.48 31.34 -28.38
N LEU A 78 26.95 31.53 -27.17
CA LEU A 78 26.00 32.60 -26.84
C LEU A 78 26.64 33.99 -26.77
N GLY A 79 27.91 34.09 -26.35
CA GLY A 79 28.60 35.34 -26.03
C GLY A 79 28.84 36.35 -27.17
N GLY A 80 28.33 36.07 -28.38
CA GLY A 80 28.39 36.96 -29.54
C GLY A 80 27.02 37.29 -30.16
N LEU A 81 25.93 37.01 -29.45
CA LEU A 81 24.56 37.25 -29.92
C LEU A 81 24.04 38.62 -29.46
N ASP A 82 23.28 39.28 -30.33
CA ASP A 82 22.47 40.44 -29.97
C ASP A 82 21.13 39.99 -29.33
N PRO A 83 20.83 40.41 -28.08
CA PRO A 83 19.56 40.10 -27.43
C PRO A 83 18.32 40.62 -28.17
N HIS A 84 18.42 41.73 -28.92
CA HIS A 84 17.29 42.27 -29.68
C HIS A 84 16.94 41.37 -30.87
N THR A 85 17.94 40.82 -31.56
CA THR A 85 17.78 39.81 -32.60
C THR A 85 17.13 38.53 -32.07
N ILE A 86 17.49 38.08 -30.85
CA ILE A 86 16.82 36.94 -30.20
C ILE A 86 15.34 37.22 -29.93
N GLN A 87 14.99 38.41 -29.41
CA GLN A 87 13.60 38.75 -29.10
C GLN A 87 12.73 38.93 -30.35
N THR A 88 13.32 39.29 -31.50
CA THR A 88 12.61 39.50 -32.77
C THR A 88 12.59 38.27 -33.69
N THR A 89 13.62 37.43 -33.65
CA THR A 89 13.80 36.26 -34.53
C THR A 89 14.33 35.02 -33.77
N PRO A 90 13.65 34.55 -32.70
CA PRO A 90 14.20 33.52 -31.80
C PRO A 90 14.45 32.19 -32.50
N ARG A 91 13.56 31.77 -33.43
CA ARG A 91 13.70 30.49 -34.16
C ARG A 91 14.87 30.51 -35.14
N GLU A 92 14.97 31.55 -35.97
CA GLU A 92 16.07 31.71 -36.93
C GLU A 92 17.43 31.80 -36.22
N THR A 93 17.48 32.49 -35.08
CA THR A 93 18.67 32.56 -34.24
C THR A 93 19.04 31.18 -33.65
N ALA A 94 18.05 30.42 -33.18
CA ALA A 94 18.27 29.06 -32.66
C ALA A 94 18.75 28.08 -33.72
N ASP A 95 18.16 28.09 -34.92
CA ASP A 95 18.56 27.20 -36.02
C ASP A 95 19.97 27.54 -36.54
N SER A 96 20.31 28.83 -36.65
CA SER A 96 21.65 29.32 -36.98
C SER A 96 22.72 28.87 -35.97
N LEU A 97 22.38 28.87 -34.67
CA LEU A 97 23.26 28.38 -33.61
C LEU A 97 23.38 26.85 -33.58
N ARG A 98 22.29 26.11 -33.86
CA ARG A 98 22.33 24.64 -33.95
C ARG A 98 23.27 24.18 -35.07
N GLY A 99 23.35 24.92 -36.18
CA GLY A 99 24.36 24.72 -37.23
C GLY A 99 25.82 24.94 -36.79
N ARG A 100 26.06 25.60 -35.65
CA ARG A 100 27.38 25.79 -35.01
C ARG A 100 27.60 24.87 -33.80
N LEU A 101 26.56 24.16 -33.35
CA LEU A 101 26.54 23.31 -32.17
C LEU A 101 25.87 21.96 -32.52
N PRO A 102 26.49 21.11 -33.36
CA PRO A 102 25.87 19.88 -33.87
C PRO A 102 25.53 18.85 -32.79
N GLN A 103 26.06 19.00 -31.57
CA GLN A 103 25.71 18.19 -30.41
C GLN A 103 24.41 18.62 -29.72
N VAL A 104 23.84 19.78 -30.05
CA VAL A 104 22.58 20.29 -29.46
C VAL A 104 21.39 19.74 -30.24
N LYS A 105 20.54 18.95 -29.58
CA LYS A 105 19.33 18.35 -30.16
C LYS A 105 18.23 19.41 -30.34
N VAL A 106 17.96 20.19 -29.28
CA VAL A 106 16.98 21.28 -29.27
C VAL A 106 17.63 22.53 -28.66
N LEU A 107 17.30 23.69 -29.24
CA LEU A 107 17.65 25.01 -28.72
C LEU A 107 16.43 25.90 -28.86
N GLU A 108 16.01 26.50 -27.76
CA GLU A 108 14.90 27.47 -27.68
C GLU A 108 15.34 28.70 -26.88
N PHE A 109 14.72 29.85 -27.18
CA PHE A 109 14.97 31.11 -26.50
C PHE A 109 13.70 31.66 -25.87
N TYR A 110 13.85 32.31 -24.71
CA TYR A 110 12.79 32.97 -23.95
C TYR A 110 13.21 34.38 -23.52
N SER A 111 12.23 35.23 -23.23
CA SER A 111 12.42 36.57 -22.67
C SER A 111 13.14 36.52 -21.32
N GLY A 112 13.82 37.61 -20.92
CA GLY A 112 14.46 37.68 -19.60
C GLY A 112 13.49 37.52 -18.42
N SER A 113 12.24 37.94 -18.58
CA SER A 113 11.17 37.86 -17.57
C SER A 113 10.42 36.53 -17.55
N LEU A 114 10.57 35.67 -18.57
CA LEU A 114 9.88 34.38 -18.70
C LEU A 114 8.34 34.47 -18.56
N ASP A 115 7.74 35.62 -18.87
CA ASP A 115 6.29 35.82 -18.80
C ASP A 115 5.55 34.81 -19.69
N GLU A 116 6.14 34.42 -20.83
CA GLU A 116 5.60 33.40 -21.71
C GLU A 116 5.60 31.99 -21.10
N VAL A 117 6.48 31.72 -20.12
CA VAL A 117 6.52 30.45 -19.38
C VAL A 117 5.44 30.45 -18.30
N LEU A 118 5.29 31.55 -17.57
CA LEU A 118 4.24 31.71 -16.54
C LEU A 118 2.81 31.55 -17.10
N HIS A 119 2.61 31.89 -18.37
CA HIS A 119 1.31 31.79 -19.05
C HIS A 119 1.22 30.61 -20.05
N ALA A 120 2.21 29.71 -20.07
CA ALA A 120 2.20 28.53 -20.95
C ALA A 120 1.25 27.43 -20.46
N ASN A 121 0.67 26.67 -21.39
CA ASN A 121 0.08 25.38 -21.05
C ASN A 121 1.21 24.38 -20.73
N PHE A 122 1.44 24.07 -19.45
CA PHE A 122 2.53 23.17 -19.04
C PHE A 122 2.41 21.74 -19.59
N ARG A 123 1.21 21.29 -19.99
CA ARG A 123 1.02 20.01 -20.72
C ARG A 123 1.73 20.03 -22.09
N ASP A 124 1.64 21.14 -22.80
CA ASP A 124 2.28 21.31 -24.12
C ASP A 124 3.74 21.77 -24.01
N PHE A 125 4.06 22.56 -22.99
CA PHE A 125 5.38 23.17 -22.76
C PHE A 125 6.37 22.22 -22.07
N GLY A 126 5.89 21.34 -21.19
CA GLY A 126 6.68 20.40 -20.40
C GLY A 126 7.05 20.93 -19.01
N TYR A 127 6.55 20.27 -17.96
CA TYR A 127 6.72 20.67 -16.55
C TYR A 127 8.19 20.79 -16.12
N ALA A 128 9.04 19.80 -16.42
CA ALA A 128 10.46 19.83 -16.04
C ALA A 128 11.25 20.97 -16.70
N LYS A 129 10.83 21.38 -17.91
CA LYS A 129 11.40 22.51 -18.66
C LYS A 129 10.94 23.85 -18.08
N ALA A 130 9.65 23.99 -17.77
CA ALA A 130 9.12 25.16 -17.07
C ALA A 130 9.78 25.33 -15.70
N ALA A 131 9.90 24.27 -14.90
CA ALA A 131 10.56 24.28 -13.60
C ALA A 131 12.03 24.73 -13.71
N GLN A 132 12.80 24.19 -14.67
CA GLN A 132 14.20 24.56 -14.87
C GLN A 132 14.36 26.04 -15.30
N LEU A 133 13.45 26.55 -16.13
CA LEU A 133 13.43 27.96 -16.54
C LEU A 133 13.06 28.88 -15.37
N MET A 134 12.00 28.57 -14.61
CA MET A 134 11.61 29.37 -13.45
C MET A 134 12.68 29.34 -12.34
N ALA A 135 13.34 28.21 -12.12
CA ALA A 135 14.46 28.11 -11.18
C ALA A 135 15.65 29.02 -11.56
N ALA A 136 15.83 29.33 -12.85
CA ALA A 136 16.87 30.24 -13.33
C ALA A 136 16.69 31.70 -12.86
N GLN A 137 15.46 32.11 -12.49
CA GLN A 137 15.17 33.43 -11.93
C GLN A 137 15.46 33.56 -10.42
N SER A 138 15.87 32.47 -9.75
CA SER A 138 16.24 32.51 -8.34
C SER A 138 17.45 33.43 -8.09
N ALA A 139 17.50 34.05 -6.91
CA ALA A 139 18.46 35.10 -6.58
C ALA A 139 19.94 34.66 -6.66
N ASP A 140 20.20 33.36 -6.55
CA ASP A 140 21.55 32.77 -6.61
C ASP A 140 22.05 32.57 -8.06
N GLY A 141 21.18 32.67 -9.07
CA GLY A 141 21.51 32.63 -10.51
C GLY A 141 22.12 31.32 -11.03
N ALA A 142 22.28 30.31 -10.18
CA ALA A 142 22.97 29.06 -10.48
C ALA A 142 22.05 28.07 -11.22
N THR A 143 21.94 28.21 -12.55
CA THR A 143 21.19 27.25 -13.36
C THR A 143 21.80 25.84 -13.23
N LEU A 144 21.05 24.89 -12.72
CA LEU A 144 21.49 23.49 -12.60
C LEU A 144 21.18 22.72 -13.88
N ALA A 145 22.11 21.86 -14.31
CA ALA A 145 21.83 20.85 -15.31
C ALA A 145 20.93 19.76 -14.72
N GLN A 146 20.02 19.20 -15.52
CA GLN A 146 19.17 18.07 -15.11
C GLN A 146 19.04 17.06 -16.26
N SER A 147 18.70 15.82 -15.95
CA SER A 147 18.22 14.84 -16.91
C SER A 147 16.70 14.96 -17.10
N VAL A 148 16.26 14.80 -18.34
CA VAL A 148 14.84 14.58 -18.69
C VAL A 148 14.73 13.40 -19.63
N VAL A 149 13.53 12.80 -19.72
CA VAL A 149 13.16 11.90 -20.82
C VAL A 149 12.41 12.75 -21.85
N ALA A 150 12.84 12.71 -23.11
CA ALA A 150 12.19 13.43 -24.20
C ALA A 150 10.95 12.67 -24.72
N ARG A 151 10.12 13.31 -25.56
CA ARG A 151 8.88 12.74 -26.10
C ARG A 151 9.07 11.49 -26.98
N ASP A 152 10.30 11.21 -27.38
CA ASP A 152 10.72 10.03 -28.15
C ASP A 152 11.35 8.93 -27.27
N GLY A 153 11.33 9.09 -25.94
CA GLY A 153 11.91 8.16 -24.98
C GLY A 153 13.43 8.33 -24.77
N GLU A 154 14.13 9.16 -25.55
CA GLU A 154 15.56 9.39 -25.33
C GLU A 154 15.79 10.15 -24.00
N ARG A 155 16.69 9.65 -23.16
CA ARG A 155 17.21 10.41 -22.01
C ARG A 155 18.15 11.52 -22.50
N ARG A 156 17.88 12.76 -22.10
CA ARG A 156 18.64 13.96 -22.47
C ARG A 156 19.13 14.71 -21.22
N LEU A 157 20.14 15.55 -21.42
CA LEU A 157 20.68 16.49 -20.43
C LEU A 157 20.24 17.90 -20.82
N THR A 158 19.58 18.64 -19.93
CA THR A 158 19.07 19.98 -20.23
C THR A 158 19.79 21.06 -19.42
N LEU A 159 20.00 22.21 -20.06
CA LEU A 159 20.67 23.38 -19.49
C LEU A 159 19.88 24.65 -19.82
N VAL A 160 19.71 25.52 -18.83
CA VAL A 160 19.33 26.94 -19.02
C VAL A 160 20.59 27.79 -18.90
N LEU A 161 20.79 28.75 -19.81
CA LEU A 161 21.89 29.72 -19.73
C LEU A 161 21.40 31.15 -20.03
N PRO A 162 21.90 32.17 -19.32
CA PRO A 162 21.54 33.56 -19.56
C PRO A 162 22.17 34.09 -20.85
N VAL A 163 21.47 35.00 -21.54
CA VAL A 163 22.02 35.81 -22.63
C VAL A 163 22.04 37.29 -22.21
N GLY A 164 23.16 37.95 -22.45
CA GLY A 164 23.46 39.26 -21.87
C GLY A 164 24.21 39.14 -20.54
N GLN A 165 23.95 40.05 -19.60
CA GLN A 165 24.61 40.03 -18.29
C GLN A 165 23.96 39.00 -17.36
N ALA A 166 24.75 38.09 -16.77
CA ALA A 166 24.22 37.01 -15.92
C ALA A 166 23.38 37.49 -14.71
N GLN A 167 23.63 38.70 -14.19
CA GLN A 167 22.86 39.31 -13.10
C GLN A 167 21.52 39.93 -13.53
N ARG A 168 21.35 40.17 -14.85
CA ARG A 168 20.13 40.72 -15.48
C ARG A 168 19.99 40.16 -16.91
N PRO A 169 19.65 38.88 -17.06
CA PRO A 169 19.52 38.25 -18.37
C PRO A 169 18.44 38.95 -19.21
N GLN A 170 18.77 39.22 -20.46
CA GLN A 170 17.87 39.88 -21.42
C GLN A 170 17.07 38.86 -22.25
N ALA A 171 17.60 37.64 -22.33
CA ALA A 171 16.94 36.44 -22.78
C ALA A 171 17.53 35.22 -22.05
N TRP A 172 16.82 34.10 -22.06
CA TRP A 172 17.31 32.80 -21.60
C TRP A 172 17.39 31.83 -22.78
N ALA A 173 18.45 31.02 -22.82
CA ALA A 173 18.64 29.96 -23.80
C ALA A 173 18.47 28.59 -23.12
N TRP A 174 17.55 27.76 -23.61
CA TRP A 174 17.35 26.40 -23.14
C TRP A 174 17.86 25.40 -24.19
N PHE A 175 18.63 24.42 -23.72
CA PHE A 175 19.32 23.43 -24.56
C PHE A 175 18.94 22.01 -24.16
N GLU A 176 18.73 21.14 -25.14
CA GLU A 176 18.82 19.68 -24.98
C GLU A 176 20.14 19.15 -25.56
N LEU A 177 20.87 18.38 -24.75
CA LEU A 177 22.09 17.65 -25.12
C LEU A 177 21.87 16.13 -24.97
N PRO A 178 22.59 15.29 -25.73
CA PRO A 178 22.68 13.85 -25.49
C PRO A 178 23.17 13.54 -24.06
N PHE A 179 22.48 12.66 -23.36
CA PHE A 179 22.91 12.19 -22.03
C PHE A 179 24.13 11.24 -22.08
N GLU A 180 24.47 10.73 -23.26
CA GLU A 180 25.53 9.76 -23.50
C GLU A 180 26.91 10.20 -22.96
N GLY A 181 27.24 11.49 -22.98
CA GLY A 181 28.48 12.00 -22.37
C GLY A 181 28.53 11.79 -20.85
N VAL A 182 27.43 12.07 -20.14
CA VAL A 182 27.29 11.83 -18.70
C VAL A 182 27.36 10.34 -18.39
N LYS A 183 26.66 9.53 -19.18
CA LYS A 183 26.64 8.07 -19.07
C LYS A 183 28.04 7.47 -19.23
N GLN A 184 28.79 7.84 -20.27
CA GLN A 184 30.14 7.32 -20.49
C GLN A 184 31.11 7.68 -19.37
N ARG A 185 31.02 8.89 -18.78
CA ARG A 185 31.81 9.26 -17.60
C ARG A 185 31.49 8.35 -16.42
N PHE A 186 30.21 8.13 -16.14
CA PHE A 186 29.73 7.30 -15.04
C PHE A 186 30.11 5.80 -15.21
N GLU A 187 29.90 5.24 -16.40
CA GLU A 187 30.21 3.83 -16.70
C GLU A 187 31.72 3.55 -16.75
N SER A 188 32.54 4.56 -17.07
CA SER A 188 34.01 4.42 -17.12
C SER A 188 34.70 4.25 -15.76
N ILE A 189 33.99 4.45 -14.65
CA ILE A 189 34.56 4.46 -13.30
C ILE A 189 34.11 3.19 -12.55
N PRO A 190 34.99 2.19 -12.35
CA PRO A 190 34.64 0.95 -11.69
C PRO A 190 34.41 1.17 -10.18
N PRO A 191 33.37 0.56 -9.57
CA PRO A 191 33.04 0.72 -8.16
C PRO A 191 33.82 -0.22 -7.22
N GLU A 192 34.91 -0.82 -7.72
CA GLU A 192 35.90 -1.64 -6.98
C GLU A 192 35.35 -2.65 -5.94
N GLY A 193 34.18 -3.24 -6.22
CA GLY A 193 33.53 -4.28 -5.42
C GLY A 193 32.11 -3.94 -4.97
N GLY A 194 31.78 -2.65 -4.86
CA GLY A 194 30.43 -2.16 -4.58
C GLY A 194 29.62 -1.89 -5.84
N ARG A 195 28.72 -0.90 -5.75
CA ARG A 195 28.00 -0.28 -6.87
C ARG A 195 27.94 1.23 -6.68
N LEU A 196 27.95 1.97 -7.79
CA LEU A 196 27.54 3.37 -7.83
C LEU A 196 26.18 3.49 -8.51
N GLU A 197 25.41 4.49 -8.11
CA GLU A 197 24.12 4.83 -8.70
C GLU A 197 24.09 6.33 -9.00
N LEU A 198 23.90 6.70 -10.27
CA LEU A 198 23.61 8.07 -10.65
C LEU A 198 22.10 8.28 -10.45
N ARG A 199 21.73 9.27 -9.65
CA ARG A 199 20.34 9.62 -9.34
C ARG A 199 20.07 11.11 -9.52
N GLN A 200 18.81 11.51 -9.42
CA GLN A 200 18.35 12.89 -9.55
C GLN A 200 17.09 13.11 -8.70
N GLY A 201 17.12 14.11 -7.83
CA GLY A 201 15.98 14.49 -7.00
C GLY A 201 16.36 15.56 -5.98
N ASP A 202 15.39 15.94 -5.14
CA ASP A 202 15.67 16.45 -3.80
C ASP A 202 15.69 15.29 -2.78
N ASP A 203 15.84 15.58 -1.48
CA ASP A 203 15.82 14.61 -0.37
C ASP A 203 14.47 13.85 -0.22
N ARG A 204 13.53 13.99 -1.16
CA ARG A 204 12.18 13.41 -1.16
C ARG A 204 11.78 12.75 -2.49
N THR A 205 12.54 12.92 -3.57
CA THR A 205 12.14 12.54 -4.94
C THR A 205 13.27 11.92 -5.77
N ASP A 206 14.02 11.00 -5.17
CA ASP A 206 15.29 10.48 -5.70
C ASP A 206 15.13 9.43 -6.83
N LEU A 207 15.10 9.88 -8.09
CA LEU A 207 14.99 9.05 -9.29
C LEU A 207 16.36 8.49 -9.73
N ARG A 208 16.52 7.16 -9.74
CA ARG A 208 17.74 6.50 -10.26
C ARG A 208 17.81 6.57 -11.79
N LEU A 209 18.92 7.12 -12.31
CA LEU A 209 19.16 7.32 -13.74
C LEU A 209 20.05 6.22 -14.37
N LEU A 210 21.09 5.81 -13.66
CA LEU A 210 22.05 4.76 -14.07
C LEU A 210 22.56 4.01 -12.83
N ALA A 211 23.08 2.80 -13.01
CA ALA A 211 23.81 2.06 -11.99
C ALA A 211 25.00 1.31 -12.61
N ASN A 212 26.11 1.23 -11.88
CA ASN A 212 27.35 0.57 -12.30
C ASN A 212 27.92 -0.23 -11.13
N GLY A 213 28.01 -1.55 -11.22
CA GLY A 213 28.57 -2.42 -10.17
C GLY A 213 27.74 -3.63 -9.77
N SER A 214 28.05 -4.18 -8.58
CA SER A 214 27.37 -5.37 -8.05
C SER A 214 25.91 -5.10 -7.70
N SER A 215 25.01 -6.00 -8.13
CA SER A 215 23.60 -6.00 -7.71
C SER A 215 23.45 -6.31 -6.21
N SER A 216 24.36 -7.08 -5.61
CA SER A 216 24.32 -7.48 -4.19
C SER A 216 24.80 -6.41 -3.21
N ALA A 217 25.14 -5.22 -3.69
CA ALA A 217 25.58 -4.11 -2.86
C ALA A 217 24.40 -3.30 -2.29
N LEU A 218 24.51 -2.87 -1.03
CA LEU A 218 23.47 -2.14 -0.30
C LEU A 218 23.70 -0.63 -0.43
N SER A 219 22.75 0.08 -1.04
CA SER A 219 22.81 1.53 -1.28
C SER A 219 22.77 2.32 0.02
N GLU A 220 23.62 3.35 0.14
CA GLU A 220 23.61 4.28 1.27
C GLU A 220 22.51 5.33 1.11
N ASN A 221 22.02 5.85 2.24
CA ASN A 221 20.95 6.86 2.28
C ASN A 221 21.42 8.29 1.93
N VAL A 222 22.71 8.49 1.67
CA VAL A 222 23.30 9.81 1.38
C VAL A 222 24.18 9.70 0.14
N GLY A 223 23.85 10.46 -0.90
CA GLY A 223 24.67 10.56 -2.10
C GLY A 223 25.50 11.84 -2.17
N LYS A 224 26.52 11.84 -3.03
CA LYS A 224 27.40 12.99 -3.29
C LYS A 224 26.86 13.80 -4.47
N GLN A 225 26.45 15.04 -4.22
CA GLN A 225 25.91 15.93 -5.25
C GLN A 225 26.96 16.26 -6.32
N VAL A 226 26.53 16.20 -7.58
CA VAL A 226 27.35 16.51 -8.76
C VAL A 226 27.27 18.02 -9.04
N ALA A 227 28.37 18.72 -8.82
CA ALA A 227 28.43 20.19 -8.88
C ALA A 227 27.91 20.76 -10.22
N GLY A 228 27.05 21.78 -10.13
CA GLY A 228 26.42 22.42 -11.30
C GLY A 228 25.22 21.66 -11.88
N SER A 229 24.68 20.67 -11.15
CA SER A 229 23.53 19.87 -11.58
C SER A 229 22.61 19.46 -10.42
N THR A 230 21.43 18.92 -10.77
CA THR A 230 20.50 18.21 -9.86
C THR A 230 20.84 16.72 -9.71
N LEU A 231 22.02 16.29 -10.19
CA LEU A 231 22.45 14.89 -10.17
C LEU A 231 23.22 14.58 -8.88
N THR A 232 23.11 13.33 -8.44
CA THR A 232 23.73 12.83 -7.20
C THR A 232 24.31 11.43 -7.45
N ILE A 233 25.48 11.13 -6.90
CA ILE A 233 26.06 9.78 -6.92
C ILE A 233 25.84 9.11 -5.56
N VAL A 234 25.00 8.09 -5.51
CA VAL A 234 24.85 7.22 -4.32
C VAL A 234 25.86 6.08 -4.42
N ALA A 235 26.59 5.82 -3.34
CA ALA A 235 27.40 4.62 -3.20
C ALA A 235 26.57 3.47 -2.63
N ALA A 236 26.90 2.25 -3.03
CA ALA A 236 26.32 1.02 -2.50
C ALA A 236 27.46 0.07 -2.11
N LEU A 237 27.46 -0.34 -0.84
CA LEU A 237 28.57 -1.04 -0.21
C LEU A 237 28.43 -2.56 -0.35
N PRO A 238 29.54 -3.31 -0.54
CA PRO A 238 29.51 -4.76 -0.57
C PRO A 238 29.12 -5.33 0.81
N GLY A 239 28.10 -6.18 0.87
CA GLY A 239 27.63 -6.75 2.13
C GLY A 239 28.47 -7.94 2.61
N ALA A 240 29.05 -7.84 3.81
CA ALA A 240 29.69 -8.95 4.52
C ALA A 240 28.83 -9.44 5.70
N TYR A 241 28.81 -10.75 5.95
CA TYR A 241 28.07 -11.33 7.10
C TYR A 241 28.89 -11.23 8.39
N ILE A 242 28.82 -10.05 9.00
CA ILE A 242 29.52 -9.68 10.23
C ILE A 242 28.53 -9.69 11.40
N VAL A 243 28.83 -10.50 12.42
CA VAL A 243 28.04 -10.65 13.67
C VAL A 243 28.80 -10.17 14.91
N VAL A 244 29.96 -9.55 14.72
CA VAL A 244 30.76 -8.86 15.74
C VAL A 244 30.62 -7.34 15.56
N PRO A 245 30.97 -6.50 16.55
CA PRO A 245 31.11 -5.06 16.35
C PRO A 245 32.02 -4.74 15.15
N ARG A 246 31.76 -3.67 14.39
CA ARG A 246 32.62 -3.26 13.25
C ARG A 246 33.93 -2.58 13.70
N THR A 247 34.64 -3.17 14.66
CA THR A 247 35.84 -2.60 15.30
C THR A 247 36.97 -3.61 15.37
N TRP A 248 37.53 -3.96 14.20
CA TRP A 248 38.45 -5.09 14.00
C TRP A 248 39.52 -5.30 15.09
N TRP A 249 40.09 -4.23 15.65
CA TRP A 249 41.12 -4.31 16.68
C TRP A 249 40.60 -4.83 18.04
N LEU A 250 39.34 -4.56 18.36
CA LEU A 250 38.65 -5.05 19.55
C LEU A 250 38.25 -6.52 19.36
N ASP A 251 37.76 -6.86 18.17
CA ASP A 251 37.39 -8.24 17.81
C ASP A 251 38.62 -9.15 17.81
N ALA A 252 39.74 -8.68 17.26
CA ALA A 252 41.05 -9.34 17.34
C ALA A 252 41.46 -9.61 18.79
N LEU A 253 41.31 -8.61 19.67
CA LEU A 253 41.64 -8.74 21.09
C LEU A 253 40.76 -9.77 21.80
N VAL A 254 39.44 -9.74 21.58
CA VAL A 254 38.50 -10.71 22.16
C VAL A 254 38.75 -12.13 21.62
N ALA A 255 39.02 -12.26 20.32
CA ALA A 255 39.34 -13.54 19.69
C ALA A 255 40.64 -14.16 20.27
N LEU A 256 41.70 -13.35 20.41
CA LEU A 256 42.95 -13.77 21.04
C LEU A 256 42.77 -14.15 22.52
N LEU A 257 41.95 -13.41 23.27
CA LEU A 257 41.59 -13.75 24.65
C LEU A 257 40.79 -15.07 24.74
N CYS A 258 39.89 -15.34 23.80
CA CYS A 258 39.15 -16.61 23.73
C CYS A 258 40.09 -17.79 23.41
N LEU A 259 41.01 -17.63 22.46
CA LEU A 259 42.03 -18.63 22.15
C LEU A 259 42.93 -18.91 23.38
N ALA A 260 43.39 -17.87 24.06
CA ALA A 260 44.22 -17.98 25.25
C ALA A 260 43.47 -18.66 26.42
N GLY A 261 42.22 -18.26 26.67
CA GLY A 261 41.37 -18.84 27.71
C GLY A 261 40.99 -20.30 27.44
N GLY A 262 40.67 -20.63 26.19
CA GLY A 262 40.43 -22.01 25.76
C GLY A 262 41.65 -22.90 25.92
N GLY A 263 42.82 -22.44 25.47
CA GLY A 263 44.10 -23.13 25.69
C GLY A 263 44.43 -23.31 27.18
N TYR A 264 44.18 -22.29 28.01
CA TYR A 264 44.39 -22.35 29.46
C TYR A 264 43.47 -23.35 30.16
N LEU A 265 42.19 -23.44 29.77
CA LEU A 265 41.25 -24.44 30.30
C LEU A 265 41.66 -25.88 29.94
N LEU A 266 42.09 -26.09 28.69
CA LEU A 266 42.62 -27.38 28.23
C LEU A 266 43.93 -27.75 28.97
N TRP A 267 44.77 -26.77 29.31
CA TRP A 267 45.98 -26.95 30.12
C TRP A 267 45.68 -27.22 31.60
N MET A 268 44.69 -26.54 32.20
CA MET A 268 44.26 -26.78 33.59
C MET A 268 43.66 -28.18 33.77
N ARG A 269 42.95 -28.71 32.76
CA ARG A 269 42.46 -30.10 32.76
C ARG A 269 43.61 -31.13 32.91
N ALA A 270 44.83 -30.80 32.51
CA ALA A 270 46.01 -31.66 32.70
C ALA A 270 46.66 -31.52 34.09
N HIS A 271 46.29 -30.52 34.90
CA HIS A 271 46.99 -30.18 36.15
C HIS A 271 46.02 -29.83 37.32
N PRO A 272 45.22 -30.79 37.81
CA PRO A 272 44.27 -30.54 38.90
C PRO A 272 44.98 -30.27 40.25
N ARG A 273 44.50 -29.26 40.99
CA ARG A 273 44.86 -28.99 42.40
C ARG A 273 43.63 -29.14 43.30
N GLY A 274 43.85 -29.60 44.54
CA GLY A 274 42.80 -29.96 45.48
C GLY A 274 42.07 -28.77 46.13
N ALA A 275 40.91 -29.04 46.73
CA ALA A 275 40.01 -28.03 47.32
C ALA A 275 39.73 -28.29 48.81
N ARG A 276 39.32 -27.23 49.53
CA ARG A 276 38.83 -27.23 50.93
C ARG A 276 37.76 -26.11 51.02
N ILE A 277 36.47 -26.45 51.17
CA ILE A 277 35.70 -26.49 52.44
C ILE A 277 35.46 -25.06 52.99
N GLN A 278 34.27 -24.48 52.69
CA GLN A 278 33.14 -24.21 53.62
C GLN A 278 33.32 -22.92 54.45
N PRO A 279 32.26 -22.32 55.05
CA PRO A 279 30.82 -22.66 55.03
C PRO A 279 30.01 -21.60 54.20
N GLU A 280 28.77 -21.14 54.43
CA GLU A 280 27.69 -21.32 55.45
C GLU A 280 26.28 -21.05 54.81
N GLU A 281 25.30 -20.61 55.60
CA GLU A 281 23.83 -20.64 55.41
C GLU A 281 23.16 -19.58 56.37
N PRO A 282 21.82 -19.45 56.61
CA PRO A 282 20.58 -19.78 55.85
C PRO A 282 19.37 -18.76 56.02
N ILE A 283 18.14 -19.18 55.61
CA ILE A 283 16.74 -18.90 56.12
C ILE A 283 16.14 -17.45 56.22
N LEU A 284 14.80 -17.17 56.25
CA LEU A 284 13.54 -17.96 56.10
C LEU A 284 12.37 -17.14 55.47
N SER A 285 11.21 -17.80 55.24
CA SER A 285 9.86 -17.29 54.86
C SER A 285 8.93 -16.94 56.06
N ASP A 286 7.72 -16.37 55.85
CA ASP A 286 6.33 -16.92 56.08
C ASP A 286 5.36 -15.69 56.32
N LEU A 287 4.00 -15.61 56.32
CA LEU A 287 2.74 -16.41 56.15
C LEU A 287 1.75 -15.56 55.25
N ILE A 288 0.59 -15.92 54.65
CA ILE A 288 -0.56 -16.87 54.79
C ILE A 288 -1.89 -16.27 55.37
N GLU A 289 -2.86 -16.02 54.45
CA GLU A 289 -4.36 -16.09 54.45
C GLU A 289 -5.28 -15.65 55.63
N ASN A 290 -6.44 -15.00 55.34
CA ASN A 290 -7.82 -15.59 55.38
C ASN A 290 -9.01 -14.59 55.09
N THR A 291 -10.24 -15.12 54.86
CA THR A 291 -11.49 -14.42 54.40
C THR A 291 -12.54 -14.17 55.53
N PRO A 292 -13.64 -13.36 55.37
CA PRO A 292 -14.94 -13.85 54.80
C PRO A 292 -15.92 -12.80 54.15
N GLU A 293 -17.10 -13.27 53.71
CA GLU A 293 -18.33 -12.59 53.18
C GLU A 293 -19.31 -12.08 54.30
N PRO A 294 -20.59 -11.60 54.10
CA PRO A 294 -21.50 -11.54 52.92
C PRO A 294 -22.43 -10.28 52.76
N ALA A 295 -23.28 -10.22 51.68
CA ALA A 295 -24.75 -9.93 51.72
C ALA A 295 -25.40 -9.57 50.34
N THR A 296 -26.70 -9.85 50.15
CA THR A 296 -27.57 -9.45 49.01
C THR A 296 -28.98 -9.08 49.53
N PRO A 297 -29.85 -8.30 48.83
CA PRO A 297 -30.83 -8.91 47.89
C PRO A 297 -31.43 -7.98 46.78
N ALA A 298 -32.48 -8.48 46.09
CA ALA A 298 -33.53 -7.82 45.28
C ALA A 298 -33.41 -7.82 43.73
N GLN A 299 -34.57 -7.83 43.04
CA GLN A 299 -34.72 -8.22 41.61
C GLN A 299 -35.82 -7.45 40.86
N THR A 300 -35.65 -7.28 39.53
CA THR A 300 -36.71 -7.17 38.47
C THR A 300 -37.69 -5.97 38.49
N PRO A 301 -38.50 -5.70 37.42
CA PRO A 301 -38.63 -6.36 36.09
C PRO A 301 -38.43 -5.42 34.87
N LYS A 302 -38.66 -5.94 33.65
CA LYS A 302 -38.57 -5.26 32.34
C LYS A 302 -39.91 -4.61 31.91
N ALA A 303 -39.87 -3.55 31.09
CA ALA A 303 -40.90 -3.27 30.07
C ALA A 303 -40.41 -2.34 28.92
N LYS A 304 -40.87 -2.63 27.70
CA LYS A 304 -40.87 -1.85 26.44
C LYS A 304 -42.06 -2.38 25.62
N PRO A 305 -42.58 -1.69 24.58
CA PRO A 305 -42.62 -0.24 24.30
C PRO A 305 -44.09 0.23 24.07
N ALA A 306 -44.31 1.40 23.47
CA ALA A 306 -45.58 1.80 22.85
C ALA A 306 -45.31 2.52 21.52
N VAL A 307 -46.27 2.51 20.59
CA VAL A 307 -46.06 2.82 19.16
C VAL A 307 -46.84 4.07 18.70
N ALA A 308 -46.31 4.74 17.66
CA ALA A 308 -46.78 5.98 17.05
C ALA A 308 -47.95 5.75 16.04
N PRO A 309 -48.61 6.81 15.49
CA PRO A 309 -49.85 6.67 14.71
C PRO A 309 -49.66 6.15 13.27
N PRO A 310 -50.75 5.67 12.62
CA PRO A 310 -50.73 5.15 11.25
C PRO A 310 -50.81 6.26 10.19
N ALA A 311 -50.29 6.09 8.98
CA ALA A 311 -49.25 5.15 8.55
C ALA A 311 -48.48 5.80 7.38
N PRO A 312 -47.21 6.20 7.55
CA PRO A 312 -46.38 6.68 6.44
C PRO A 312 -45.97 5.51 5.53
N VAL A 313 -45.28 5.82 4.42
CA VAL A 313 -44.60 4.80 3.60
C VAL A 313 -43.73 3.93 4.51
N GLN A 314 -44.09 2.65 4.62
CA GLN A 314 -43.44 1.75 5.58
C GLN A 314 -42.10 1.25 5.02
N VAL A 315 -41.04 2.01 5.29
CA VAL A 315 -39.68 1.61 4.96
C VAL A 315 -39.23 0.49 5.89
N ASP A 316 -38.72 -0.61 5.32
CA ASP A 316 -38.17 -1.74 6.06
C ASP A 316 -36.86 -1.33 6.78
N PRO A 317 -36.75 -1.39 8.12
CA PRO A 317 -35.52 -1.02 8.81
C PRO A 317 -34.32 -1.90 8.42
N THR A 318 -34.54 -3.12 7.92
CA THR A 318 -33.45 -4.06 7.60
C THR A 318 -32.66 -3.67 6.35
N ILE A 319 -33.10 -2.69 5.55
CA ILE A 319 -32.27 -2.18 4.44
C ILE A 319 -31.17 -1.24 4.93
N PHE A 320 -31.28 -0.68 6.13
CA PHE A 320 -30.28 0.21 6.73
C PHE A 320 -29.22 -0.64 7.43
N ARG A 321 -28.13 -0.94 6.72
CA ARG A 321 -27.03 -1.81 7.19
C ARG A 321 -25.95 -0.98 7.89
N ALA A 322 -24.80 -1.59 8.19
CA ALA A 322 -23.74 -0.93 8.95
C ALA A 322 -22.97 0.15 8.15
N TYR A 323 -22.89 0.05 6.82
CA TYR A 323 -22.03 0.91 5.98
C TYR A 323 -22.75 1.55 4.79
N ASP A 324 -23.92 1.04 4.43
CA ASP A 324 -24.73 1.42 3.28
C ASP A 324 -26.21 1.13 3.55
N VAL A 325 -27.06 1.63 2.66
CA VAL A 325 -28.47 1.23 2.57
C VAL A 325 -28.63 0.29 1.39
N ARG A 326 -29.16 -0.92 1.58
CA ARG A 326 -29.25 -1.95 0.51
C ARG A 326 -30.44 -2.88 0.70
N GLY A 327 -31.16 -3.13 -0.39
CA GLY A 327 -32.36 -3.97 -0.39
C GLY A 327 -32.64 -4.60 -1.75
N VAL A 328 -33.74 -5.34 -1.84
CA VAL A 328 -34.17 -6.00 -3.07
C VAL A 328 -35.22 -5.14 -3.77
N VAL A 329 -34.97 -4.86 -5.05
CA VAL A 329 -35.76 -3.94 -5.86
C VAL A 329 -37.18 -4.49 -6.06
N GLY A 330 -38.18 -3.62 -5.90
CA GLY A 330 -39.59 -3.98 -5.95
C GLY A 330 -40.09 -4.78 -4.73
N LYS A 331 -39.23 -5.03 -3.74
CA LYS A 331 -39.58 -5.69 -2.46
C LYS A 331 -39.33 -4.73 -1.29
N SER A 332 -38.10 -4.64 -0.79
CA SER A 332 -37.72 -3.76 0.31
C SER A 332 -37.10 -2.43 -0.15
N LEU A 333 -36.73 -2.32 -1.43
CA LEU A 333 -36.24 -1.10 -2.06
C LEU A 333 -37.13 -0.71 -3.26
N THR A 334 -37.63 0.53 -3.26
CA THR A 334 -38.50 1.11 -4.30
C THR A 334 -38.14 2.57 -4.57
N ALA A 335 -38.69 3.16 -5.63
CA ALA A 335 -38.54 4.59 -5.93
C ALA A 335 -38.98 5.50 -4.76
N ASP A 336 -40.09 5.19 -4.07
CA ASP A 336 -40.54 6.00 -2.92
C ASP A 336 -39.60 5.88 -1.70
N VAL A 337 -39.02 4.70 -1.47
CA VAL A 337 -37.96 4.51 -0.47
C VAL A 337 -36.72 5.33 -0.83
N ALA A 338 -36.31 5.34 -2.10
CA ALA A 338 -35.19 6.14 -2.58
C ALA A 338 -35.44 7.66 -2.44
N ARG A 339 -36.67 8.13 -2.74
CA ARG A 339 -37.06 9.55 -2.54
C ARG A 339 -37.04 9.95 -1.07
N LEU A 340 -37.55 9.10 -0.17
CA LEU A 340 -37.51 9.37 1.28
C LEU A 340 -36.08 9.36 1.84
N LEU A 341 -35.22 8.46 1.34
CA LEU A 341 -33.79 8.48 1.64
C LEU A 341 -33.11 9.78 1.15
N GLY A 342 -33.46 10.25 -0.04
CA GLY A 342 -33.01 11.53 -0.59
C GLY A 342 -33.40 12.72 0.30
N GLN A 343 -34.66 12.76 0.76
CA GLN A 343 -35.13 13.78 1.72
C GLN A 343 -34.35 13.70 3.04
N ALA A 344 -34.07 12.50 3.55
CA ALA A 344 -33.34 12.30 4.80
C ALA A 344 -31.87 12.74 4.71
N ILE A 345 -31.16 12.36 3.63
CA ILE A 345 -29.79 12.82 3.36
C ILE A 345 -29.77 14.34 3.18
N GLY A 346 -30.71 14.89 2.42
CA GLY A 346 -30.85 16.33 2.24
C GLY A 346 -31.09 17.07 3.56
N THR A 347 -31.90 16.52 4.46
CA THR A 347 -32.11 17.07 5.81
C THR A 347 -30.80 17.16 6.60
N VAL A 348 -30.01 16.08 6.64
CA VAL A 348 -28.69 16.06 7.30
C VAL A 348 -27.71 17.04 6.66
N MET A 349 -27.76 17.21 5.34
CA MET A 349 -26.96 18.22 4.63
C MET A 349 -27.34 19.65 5.03
N ARG A 350 -28.64 19.97 5.07
CA ARG A 350 -29.16 21.28 5.49
C ARG A 350 -28.72 21.63 6.91
N GLU A 351 -28.78 20.67 7.84
CA GLU A 351 -28.30 20.82 9.22
C GLU A 351 -26.78 21.09 9.28
N LYS A 352 -25.99 20.46 8.42
CA LYS A 352 -24.54 20.70 8.27
C LYS A 352 -24.19 21.94 7.42
N GLY A 353 -25.17 22.72 6.96
CA GLY A 353 -24.96 23.90 6.12
C GLY A 353 -24.52 23.61 4.68
N LEU A 354 -24.64 22.35 4.23
CA LEU A 354 -24.27 21.89 2.90
C LEU A 354 -25.45 22.10 1.93
N SER A 355 -25.14 22.39 0.66
CA SER A 355 -26.14 22.77 -0.36
C SER A 355 -26.04 22.03 -1.69
N GLU A 356 -24.99 21.25 -1.93
CA GLU A 356 -24.75 20.55 -3.20
C GLU A 356 -24.20 19.13 -3.01
N ILE A 357 -24.66 18.18 -3.82
CA ILE A 357 -24.29 16.75 -3.73
C ILE A 357 -24.09 16.11 -5.12
N ILE A 358 -23.18 15.15 -5.21
CA ILE A 358 -23.06 14.26 -6.38
C ILE A 358 -24.08 13.11 -6.28
N VAL A 359 -24.72 12.75 -7.38
CA VAL A 359 -25.40 11.47 -7.54
C VAL A 359 -24.84 10.76 -8.77
N GLY A 360 -24.40 9.53 -8.61
CA GLY A 360 -24.02 8.63 -9.70
C GLY A 360 -24.55 7.22 -9.45
N ARG A 361 -24.49 6.34 -10.45
CA ARG A 361 -25.05 4.98 -10.35
C ARG A 361 -24.24 3.92 -11.08
N ASP A 362 -24.38 2.68 -10.64
CA ASP A 362 -23.84 1.52 -11.36
C ASP A 362 -24.63 1.17 -12.65
N GLY A 363 -24.26 0.05 -13.26
CA GLY A 363 -24.85 -0.46 -14.51
C GLY A 363 -26.20 -1.19 -14.36
N ARG A 364 -26.77 -1.29 -13.14
CA ARG A 364 -27.99 -2.08 -12.91
C ARG A 364 -29.21 -1.48 -13.60
N LEU A 365 -30.10 -2.36 -14.06
CA LEU A 365 -31.35 -2.01 -14.73
C LEU A 365 -32.25 -1.08 -13.90
N SER A 366 -32.19 -1.19 -12.56
CA SER A 366 -32.92 -0.37 -11.59
C SER A 366 -32.27 0.98 -11.28
N GLY A 367 -31.01 1.17 -11.66
CA GLY A 367 -30.22 2.37 -11.35
C GLY A 367 -30.86 3.69 -11.81
N PRO A 368 -31.38 3.81 -13.06
CA PRO A 368 -31.98 5.06 -13.54
C PRO A 368 -33.21 5.51 -12.72
N GLU A 369 -34.08 4.59 -12.31
CA GLU A 369 -35.27 4.89 -11.51
C GLU A 369 -34.88 5.32 -10.09
N LEU A 370 -34.03 4.53 -9.43
CA LEU A 370 -33.64 4.76 -8.04
C LEU A 370 -32.78 6.03 -7.89
N ALA A 371 -31.89 6.33 -8.84
CA ALA A 371 -31.10 7.56 -8.83
C ALA A 371 -31.96 8.81 -9.12
N GLY A 372 -32.93 8.72 -10.05
CA GLY A 372 -33.87 9.79 -10.31
C GLY A 372 -34.74 10.11 -9.09
N ALA A 373 -35.31 9.09 -8.45
CA ALA A 373 -36.14 9.26 -7.25
C ALA A 373 -35.34 9.78 -6.03
N LEU A 374 -34.10 9.31 -5.84
CA LEU A 374 -33.17 9.86 -4.84
C LEU A 374 -32.91 11.36 -5.09
N SER A 375 -32.64 11.73 -6.35
CA SER A 375 -32.38 13.12 -6.76
C SER A 375 -33.59 14.03 -6.54
N ASP A 376 -34.82 13.56 -6.80
CA ASP A 376 -36.03 14.30 -6.43
C ASP A 376 -36.07 14.58 -4.93
N GLY A 377 -35.83 13.57 -4.09
CA GLY A 377 -35.89 13.72 -2.63
C GLY A 377 -34.86 14.70 -2.08
N LEU A 378 -33.62 14.66 -2.60
CA LEU A 378 -32.56 15.63 -2.27
C LEU A 378 -32.99 17.07 -2.62
N ARG A 379 -33.64 17.25 -3.77
CA ARG A 379 -34.10 18.56 -4.26
C ARG A 379 -35.33 19.08 -3.51
N GLU A 380 -36.21 18.20 -3.06
CA GLU A 380 -37.34 18.50 -2.18
C GLU A 380 -36.90 18.96 -0.78
N ALA A 381 -35.75 18.48 -0.30
CA ALA A 381 -35.05 19.00 0.88
C ALA A 381 -34.19 20.25 0.60
N GLY A 382 -34.13 20.71 -0.66
CA GLY A 382 -33.45 21.96 -1.04
C GLY A 382 -31.94 21.86 -1.26
N ILE A 383 -31.45 20.69 -1.69
CA ILE A 383 -30.06 20.45 -2.12
C ILE A 383 -30.00 20.47 -3.67
N ASP A 384 -29.01 21.19 -4.23
CA ASP A 384 -28.70 21.15 -5.67
C ASP A 384 -27.94 19.85 -6.01
N VAL A 385 -28.30 19.18 -7.10
CA VAL A 385 -27.73 17.87 -7.48
C VAL A 385 -26.82 18.00 -8.70
N ILE A 386 -25.62 17.40 -8.63
CA ILE A 386 -24.80 17.05 -9.79
C ILE A 386 -25.04 15.58 -10.12
N ASP A 387 -25.76 15.30 -11.20
CA ASP A 387 -25.89 13.95 -11.75
C ASP A 387 -24.68 13.66 -12.64
N VAL A 388 -23.89 12.64 -12.27
CA VAL A 388 -22.74 12.16 -13.06
C VAL A 388 -23.05 10.90 -13.85
N GLY A 389 -24.31 10.47 -13.88
CA GLY A 389 -24.76 9.36 -14.72
C GLY A 389 -24.27 7.98 -14.26
N ALA A 390 -23.98 7.12 -15.24
CA ALA A 390 -23.54 5.74 -15.01
C ALA A 390 -22.02 5.68 -14.89
N VAL A 391 -21.51 5.50 -13.66
CA VAL A 391 -20.08 5.54 -13.34
C VAL A 391 -19.72 4.60 -12.18
N PRO A 392 -18.48 4.10 -12.10
CA PRO A 392 -18.00 3.39 -10.91
C PRO A 392 -18.12 4.23 -9.63
N THR A 393 -18.31 3.57 -8.49
CA THR A 393 -18.35 4.20 -7.16
C THR A 393 -17.14 5.11 -6.85
N PRO A 394 -15.88 4.75 -7.14
CA PRO A 394 -14.76 5.68 -6.96
C PRO A 394 -14.86 6.96 -7.80
N VAL A 395 -15.53 6.92 -8.97
CA VAL A 395 -15.73 8.12 -9.80
C VAL A 395 -16.74 9.08 -9.15
N VAL A 396 -17.72 8.57 -8.41
CA VAL A 396 -18.63 9.39 -7.57
C VAL A 396 -17.86 10.07 -6.43
N TYR A 397 -16.93 9.33 -5.78
CA TYR A 397 -16.08 9.88 -4.72
C TYR A 397 -15.07 10.91 -5.27
N TYR A 398 -14.47 10.63 -6.44
CA TYR A 398 -13.63 11.57 -7.18
C TYR A 398 -14.41 12.85 -7.52
N ALA A 399 -15.63 12.74 -8.06
CA ALA A 399 -16.47 13.89 -8.38
C ALA A 399 -16.77 14.76 -7.13
N ALA A 400 -17.04 14.15 -5.98
CA ALA A 400 -17.33 14.87 -4.74
C ALA A 400 -16.12 15.68 -4.22
N TYR A 401 -14.90 15.21 -4.51
CA TYR A 401 -13.67 15.96 -4.30
C TYR A 401 -13.44 17.02 -5.40
N ARG A 402 -13.54 16.61 -6.68
CA ARG A 402 -13.25 17.41 -7.89
C ARG A 402 -14.15 18.64 -8.06
N PHE A 403 -15.37 18.60 -7.53
CA PHE A 403 -16.30 19.74 -7.45
C PHE A 403 -16.41 20.35 -6.05
N ASN A 404 -15.60 19.87 -5.08
CA ASN A 404 -15.54 20.35 -3.69
C ASN A 404 -16.91 20.39 -2.98
N THR A 405 -17.82 19.45 -3.31
CA THR A 405 -19.10 19.28 -2.59
C THR A 405 -18.90 18.57 -1.24
N GLY A 406 -17.83 17.78 -1.15
CA GLY A 406 -17.58 16.84 -0.05
C GLY A 406 -18.68 15.78 0.12
N SER A 407 -19.65 15.72 -0.78
CA SER A 407 -20.92 15.01 -0.56
C SER A 407 -21.34 14.30 -1.84
N GLY A 408 -21.67 13.02 -1.73
CA GLY A 408 -22.04 12.19 -2.88
C GLY A 408 -22.75 10.90 -2.49
N VAL A 409 -23.62 10.41 -3.37
CA VAL A 409 -24.25 9.09 -3.26
C VAL A 409 -23.98 8.30 -4.53
N ALA A 410 -23.38 7.12 -4.38
CA ALA A 410 -23.38 6.11 -5.43
C ALA A 410 -24.61 5.20 -5.23
N VAL A 411 -25.45 5.09 -6.26
CA VAL A 411 -26.59 4.18 -6.31
C VAL A 411 -26.12 2.86 -6.90
N THR A 412 -25.96 1.86 -6.05
CA THR A 412 -25.16 0.67 -6.34
C THR A 412 -25.58 -0.54 -5.52
N GLY A 413 -25.61 -1.71 -6.17
CA GLY A 413 -25.66 -3.01 -5.49
C GLY A 413 -24.28 -3.67 -5.29
N SER A 414 -23.19 -3.04 -5.77
CA SER A 414 -21.83 -3.62 -5.78
C SER A 414 -21.83 -5.02 -6.42
N HIS A 415 -21.30 -6.01 -5.73
CA HIS A 415 -21.18 -7.42 -6.13
C HIS A 415 -22.46 -8.27 -5.94
N ASN A 416 -23.58 -7.72 -5.45
CA ASN A 416 -24.80 -8.51 -5.20
C ASN A 416 -25.55 -8.91 -6.49
N PRO A 417 -26.42 -9.94 -6.46
CA PRO A 417 -27.20 -10.38 -7.63
C PRO A 417 -28.04 -9.25 -8.28
N PRO A 418 -28.49 -9.39 -9.55
CA PRO A 418 -29.15 -8.33 -10.30
C PRO A 418 -30.39 -7.67 -9.64
N ASP A 419 -31.14 -8.40 -8.80
CA ASP A 419 -32.34 -7.87 -8.13
C ASP A 419 -32.05 -7.02 -6.89
N TYR A 420 -30.78 -6.90 -6.47
CA TYR A 420 -30.34 -6.00 -5.40
C TYR A 420 -29.93 -4.63 -5.94
N ASN A 421 -30.17 -3.58 -5.14
CA ASN A 421 -29.53 -2.28 -5.31
C ASN A 421 -29.41 -1.57 -3.93
N GLY A 422 -28.76 -0.40 -3.88
CA GLY A 422 -28.44 0.29 -2.63
C GLY A 422 -27.79 1.65 -2.83
N PHE A 423 -27.24 2.19 -1.74
CA PHE A 423 -26.71 3.56 -1.65
C PHE A 423 -25.47 3.59 -0.74
N LYS A 424 -24.30 3.90 -1.32
CA LYS A 424 -23.07 4.23 -0.58
C LYS A 424 -23.02 5.76 -0.42
N ILE A 425 -23.07 6.27 0.81
CA ILE A 425 -23.39 7.69 1.10
C ILE A 425 -22.21 8.43 1.76
N VAL A 426 -21.88 9.62 1.25
CA VAL A 426 -20.89 10.56 1.82
C VAL A 426 -21.53 11.94 1.99
N VAL A 427 -21.35 12.58 3.16
CA VAL A 427 -21.88 13.92 3.47
C VAL A 427 -20.83 14.75 4.20
N GLY A 428 -20.37 15.86 3.61
CA GLY A 428 -19.39 16.77 4.23
C GLY A 428 -18.03 16.11 4.50
N GLY A 429 -17.61 15.20 3.63
CA GLY A 429 -16.43 14.33 3.73
C GLY A 429 -16.68 13.03 4.50
N GLU A 430 -17.73 12.96 5.31
CA GLU A 430 -18.03 11.82 6.17
C GLU A 430 -18.77 10.72 5.39
N THR A 431 -18.12 9.56 5.17
CA THR A 431 -18.82 8.36 4.71
C THR A 431 -19.70 7.85 5.85
N LEU A 432 -21.01 7.81 5.63
CA LEU A 432 -21.95 7.49 6.70
C LEU A 432 -21.86 6.00 7.07
N SER A 433 -21.92 5.71 8.36
CA SER A 433 -21.90 4.33 8.89
C SER A 433 -22.57 4.25 10.26
N GLU A 434 -22.89 3.02 10.67
CA GLU A 434 -23.45 2.63 11.96
C GLU A 434 -24.61 3.55 12.39
N GLY A 435 -24.44 4.34 13.44
CA GLY A 435 -25.48 5.24 13.96
C GLY A 435 -25.97 6.29 12.95
N ALA A 436 -25.11 6.76 12.03
CA ALA A 436 -25.49 7.76 11.03
C ALA A 436 -26.41 7.19 9.93
N ILE A 437 -26.26 5.90 9.59
CA ILE A 437 -27.18 5.22 8.68
C ILE A 437 -28.53 4.96 9.38
N GLN A 438 -28.52 4.61 10.66
CA GLN A 438 -29.76 4.44 11.45
C GLN A 438 -30.49 5.78 11.69
N ASP A 439 -29.78 6.90 11.80
CA ASP A 439 -30.38 8.24 11.91
C ASP A 439 -31.22 8.59 10.66
N LEU A 440 -30.76 8.23 9.45
CA LEU A 440 -31.56 8.40 8.23
C LEU A 440 -32.88 7.62 8.30
N TYR A 441 -32.86 6.37 8.75
CA TYR A 441 -34.08 5.60 9.00
C TYR A 441 -34.98 6.27 10.04
N HIS A 442 -34.42 6.71 11.17
CA HIS A 442 -35.18 7.37 12.23
C HIS A 442 -35.81 8.69 11.79
N ARG A 443 -35.16 9.46 10.91
CA ARG A 443 -35.73 10.67 10.31
C ARG A 443 -36.94 10.36 9.43
N ILE A 444 -36.84 9.34 8.58
CA ILE A 444 -37.96 8.88 7.73
C ILE A 444 -39.12 8.38 8.59
N ALA A 445 -38.84 7.48 9.54
CA ALA A 445 -39.84 6.85 10.41
C ALA A 445 -40.58 7.86 11.31
N ASN A 446 -39.91 8.93 11.75
CA ASN A 446 -40.52 10.01 12.53
C ASN A 446 -41.03 11.19 11.67
N ASN A 447 -40.92 11.12 10.34
CA ASN A 447 -41.20 12.21 9.40
C ASN A 447 -40.45 13.54 9.73
N ALA A 448 -39.26 13.43 10.30
CA ALA A 448 -38.35 14.54 10.58
C ALA A 448 -37.50 14.85 9.33
N LEU A 449 -38.17 15.35 8.29
CA LEU A 449 -37.63 15.57 6.95
C LEU A 449 -37.87 17.01 6.49
N GLU A 450 -36.83 17.65 5.95
CA GLU A 450 -36.94 18.92 5.23
C GLU A 450 -37.75 18.78 3.95
N ARG A 451 -38.63 19.75 3.66
CA ARG A 451 -39.64 19.67 2.60
C ARG A 451 -39.92 21.04 1.98
N GLY A 452 -40.27 21.05 0.70
CA GLY A 452 -40.66 22.27 -0.03
C GLY A 452 -39.47 23.10 -0.55
N GLY A 453 -38.25 22.56 -0.43
CA GLY A 453 -37.09 23.06 -1.14
C GLY A 453 -37.25 22.95 -2.66
N LYS A 454 -36.39 23.66 -3.39
CA LYS A 454 -36.39 23.72 -4.86
C LYS A 454 -34.97 23.55 -5.41
N GLY A 455 -34.33 22.46 -5.00
CA GLY A 455 -33.01 22.09 -5.49
C GLY A 455 -32.99 21.91 -7.02
N LYS A 456 -31.93 22.40 -7.63
CA LYS A 456 -31.64 22.23 -9.06
C LYS A 456 -31.07 20.84 -9.32
N ILE A 457 -31.01 20.49 -10.59
CA ILE A 457 -30.20 19.37 -11.09
C ILE A 457 -29.42 19.84 -12.31
N ARG A 458 -28.19 19.37 -12.45
CA ARG A 458 -27.39 19.46 -13.68
C ARG A 458 -26.70 18.13 -13.93
N GLN A 459 -26.45 17.81 -15.20
CA GLN A 459 -25.66 16.66 -15.59
C GLN A 459 -24.24 17.08 -15.96
N ILE A 460 -23.24 16.30 -15.54
CA ILE A 460 -21.83 16.50 -15.88
C ILE A 460 -21.19 15.13 -16.14
N ASP A 461 -20.59 14.95 -17.32
CA ASP A 461 -19.63 13.85 -17.51
C ASP A 461 -18.30 14.23 -16.83
N VAL A 462 -17.83 13.35 -15.94
CA VAL A 462 -16.61 13.49 -15.14
C VAL A 462 -15.63 12.33 -15.39
N VAL A 463 -16.00 11.37 -16.25
CA VAL A 463 -15.13 10.23 -16.61
C VAL A 463 -13.85 10.71 -17.31
N PRO A 464 -13.86 11.71 -18.21
CA PRO A 464 -12.62 12.26 -18.78
C PRO A 464 -11.68 12.87 -17.74
N ASP A 465 -12.19 13.68 -16.81
CA ASP A 465 -11.39 14.24 -15.70
C ASP A 465 -10.74 13.14 -14.84
N TYR A 466 -11.49 12.08 -14.53
CA TYR A 466 -11.00 10.94 -13.76
C TYR A 466 -9.89 10.17 -14.48
N ILE A 467 -10.09 9.84 -15.76
CA ILE A 467 -9.09 9.12 -16.57
C ILE A 467 -7.81 9.98 -16.71
N ASP A 468 -7.94 11.24 -17.13
CA ASP A 468 -6.80 12.16 -17.31
C ASP A 468 -6.04 12.37 -16.00
N ARG A 469 -6.74 12.43 -14.86
CA ARG A 469 -6.13 12.53 -13.53
C ARG A 469 -5.32 11.28 -13.15
N ILE A 470 -5.78 10.07 -13.47
CA ILE A 470 -4.97 8.86 -13.18
C ILE A 470 -3.77 8.80 -14.14
N THR A 471 -4.00 8.95 -15.44
CA THR A 471 -2.97 8.75 -16.47
C THR A 471 -1.91 9.85 -16.51
N SER A 472 -2.15 11.01 -15.89
CA SER A 472 -1.14 12.09 -15.74
C SER A 472 -0.21 11.93 -14.54
N ASP A 473 -0.45 10.96 -13.67
CA ASP A 473 0.30 10.69 -12.42
C ASP A 473 0.88 9.27 -12.41
N VAL A 474 0.12 8.29 -12.91
CA VAL A 474 0.48 6.87 -12.96
C VAL A 474 0.87 6.48 -14.39
N GLN A 475 1.99 5.78 -14.55
CA GLN A 475 2.50 5.28 -15.85
C GLN A 475 3.17 3.90 -15.65
N ALA A 476 3.03 3.01 -16.64
CA ALA A 476 3.78 1.76 -16.70
C ALA A 476 5.10 1.99 -17.46
N GLU A 477 6.25 1.86 -16.78
CA GLU A 477 7.58 2.13 -17.40
C GLU A 477 7.94 1.17 -18.56
N ARG A 478 7.23 0.04 -18.67
CA ARG A 478 7.31 -0.92 -19.77
C ARG A 478 5.90 -1.40 -20.16
N PRO A 479 5.64 -1.73 -21.44
CA PRO A 479 4.39 -2.35 -21.83
C PRO A 479 4.19 -3.68 -21.08
N MET A 480 3.00 -3.86 -20.50
CA MET A 480 2.55 -5.11 -19.92
C MET A 480 1.25 -5.55 -20.59
N LYS A 481 1.07 -6.85 -20.80
CA LYS A 481 -0.14 -7.40 -21.42
C LYS A 481 -1.09 -7.93 -20.36
N ILE A 482 -2.25 -7.30 -20.21
CA ILE A 482 -3.14 -7.48 -19.06
C ILE A 482 -4.52 -7.96 -19.52
N VAL A 483 -5.05 -9.03 -18.94
CA VAL A 483 -6.48 -9.34 -19.07
C VAL A 483 -7.26 -8.57 -18.01
N VAL A 484 -8.32 -7.89 -18.43
CA VAL A 484 -9.17 -7.04 -17.58
C VAL A 484 -10.57 -7.64 -17.56
N ASP A 485 -10.96 -8.21 -16.42
CA ASP A 485 -12.31 -8.68 -16.16
C ASP A 485 -13.15 -7.61 -15.45
N CYS A 486 -14.39 -7.45 -15.86
CA CYS A 486 -15.37 -6.55 -15.23
C CYS A 486 -16.69 -7.24 -14.86
N GLY A 487 -16.90 -8.52 -15.17
CA GLY A 487 -18.13 -9.27 -14.91
C GLY A 487 -19.42 -8.53 -15.33
N ASN A 488 -19.38 -7.80 -16.44
CA ASN A 488 -20.43 -6.91 -16.95
C ASN A 488 -20.85 -5.73 -16.03
N GLY A 489 -20.07 -5.47 -14.97
CA GLY A 489 -20.23 -4.30 -14.09
C GLY A 489 -19.82 -2.98 -14.75
N ILE A 490 -20.16 -1.86 -14.09
CA ILE A 490 -19.85 -0.51 -14.59
C ILE A 490 -18.35 -0.19 -14.80
N PRO A 491 -17.35 -0.86 -14.17
CA PRO A 491 -15.94 -0.63 -14.46
C PRO A 491 -15.56 -0.83 -15.93
N GLY A 492 -16.26 -1.67 -16.68
CA GLY A 492 -15.97 -1.90 -18.11
C GLY A 492 -16.03 -0.64 -18.98
N ALA A 493 -16.82 0.37 -18.57
CA ALA A 493 -16.89 1.66 -19.26
C ALA A 493 -15.65 2.55 -19.06
N VAL A 494 -14.81 2.27 -18.05
CA VAL A 494 -13.74 3.16 -17.56
C VAL A 494 -12.39 2.46 -17.44
N ALA A 495 -12.33 1.31 -16.76
CA ALA A 495 -11.09 0.66 -16.37
C ALA A 495 -10.18 0.26 -17.55
N PRO A 496 -10.68 -0.33 -18.67
CA PRO A 496 -9.83 -0.60 -19.82
C PRO A 496 -9.12 0.65 -20.34
N LYS A 497 -9.81 1.80 -20.43
CA LYS A 497 -9.26 3.08 -20.90
C LYS A 497 -8.21 3.66 -19.95
N VAL A 498 -8.37 3.45 -18.64
CA VAL A 498 -7.34 3.84 -17.65
C VAL A 498 -6.08 2.99 -17.85
N LEU A 499 -6.23 1.68 -18.01
CA LEU A 499 -5.08 0.76 -18.12
C LEU A 499 -4.37 0.85 -19.48
N GLU A 500 -5.12 1.05 -20.57
CA GLU A 500 -4.59 1.45 -21.88
C GLU A 500 -3.85 2.80 -21.78
N GLY A 501 -4.43 3.77 -21.07
CA GLY A 501 -3.89 5.13 -20.91
C GLY A 501 -2.62 5.25 -20.04
N ILE A 502 -2.32 4.25 -19.20
CA ILE A 502 -1.01 4.14 -18.51
C ILE A 502 0.04 3.34 -19.30
N GLY A 503 -0.31 2.79 -20.48
CA GLY A 503 0.63 2.11 -21.38
C GLY A 503 0.52 0.58 -21.47
N CYS A 504 -0.56 -0.05 -20.97
CA CYS A 504 -0.74 -1.50 -21.05
C CYS A 504 -1.46 -1.97 -22.33
N GLU A 505 -1.14 -3.18 -22.81
CA GLU A 505 -1.94 -3.90 -23.80
C GLU A 505 -3.11 -4.59 -23.07
N VAL A 506 -4.32 -4.07 -23.20
CA VAL A 506 -5.51 -4.60 -22.50
C VAL A 506 -6.27 -5.60 -23.38
N ILE A 507 -6.53 -6.78 -22.81
CA ILE A 507 -7.49 -7.76 -23.32
C ILE A 507 -8.74 -7.67 -22.43
N GLN A 508 -9.86 -7.24 -23.02
CA GLN A 508 -11.11 -7.04 -22.31
C GLN A 508 -11.90 -8.34 -22.17
N LEU A 509 -12.29 -8.68 -20.94
CA LEU A 509 -13.14 -9.81 -20.57
C LEU A 509 -14.39 -9.27 -19.87
N TYR A 510 -15.56 -9.53 -20.45
CA TYR A 510 -16.86 -9.08 -19.92
C TYR A 510 -16.95 -7.57 -19.60
N CYS A 511 -16.25 -6.71 -20.35
CA CYS A 511 -16.26 -5.24 -20.16
C CYS A 511 -17.49 -4.52 -20.76
N GLU A 512 -18.34 -5.20 -21.53
CA GLU A 512 -19.64 -4.65 -21.94
C GLU A 512 -20.57 -4.55 -20.74
N VAL A 513 -21.06 -3.34 -20.43
CA VAL A 513 -21.86 -3.08 -19.21
C VAL A 513 -23.28 -3.61 -19.38
N ASP A 514 -23.60 -4.71 -18.70
CA ASP A 514 -24.92 -5.36 -18.71
C ASP A 514 -25.36 -5.69 -17.28
N GLY A 515 -26.32 -4.92 -16.78
CA GLY A 515 -26.91 -5.09 -15.44
C GLY A 515 -27.74 -6.37 -15.23
N THR A 516 -27.78 -7.29 -16.20
CA THR A 516 -28.25 -8.68 -15.99
C THR A 516 -27.15 -9.63 -15.49
N PHE A 517 -25.87 -9.24 -15.59
CA PHE A 517 -24.68 -10.05 -15.31
C PHE A 517 -24.73 -11.45 -15.98
N PRO A 518 -24.75 -11.51 -17.33
CA PRO A 518 -25.06 -12.73 -18.08
C PRO A 518 -23.96 -13.81 -18.10
N ASN A 519 -22.79 -13.55 -17.52
CA ASN A 519 -21.66 -14.49 -17.45
C ASN A 519 -21.53 -15.01 -16.00
N HIS A 520 -20.44 -14.70 -15.29
CA HIS A 520 -20.37 -14.85 -13.83
C HIS A 520 -20.82 -13.56 -13.11
N HIS A 521 -21.03 -13.62 -11.80
CA HIS A 521 -21.26 -12.41 -11.02
C HIS A 521 -19.94 -11.61 -10.88
N PRO A 522 -20.00 -10.26 -10.86
CA PRO A 522 -18.83 -9.41 -10.60
C PRO A 522 -18.51 -9.35 -9.10
N ASP A 523 -18.06 -10.47 -8.53
CA ASP A 523 -17.47 -10.57 -7.19
C ASP A 523 -16.08 -11.24 -7.27
N PRO A 524 -14.99 -10.47 -7.42
CA PRO A 524 -13.63 -11.01 -7.50
C PRO A 524 -13.10 -11.55 -6.15
N SER A 525 -13.90 -11.52 -5.07
CA SER A 525 -13.53 -12.16 -3.80
C SER A 525 -13.89 -13.64 -3.73
N ASP A 526 -14.71 -14.15 -4.67
CA ASP A 526 -14.98 -15.58 -4.84
C ASP A 526 -14.10 -16.17 -5.96
N PRO A 527 -13.21 -17.14 -5.67
CA PRO A 527 -12.36 -17.78 -6.67
C PRO A 527 -13.09 -18.37 -7.88
N HIS A 528 -14.37 -18.75 -7.75
CA HIS A 528 -15.16 -19.29 -8.86
C HIS A 528 -15.36 -18.24 -9.98
N ASN A 529 -15.55 -16.97 -9.62
CA ASN A 529 -15.72 -15.87 -10.57
C ASN A 529 -14.39 -15.45 -11.24
N LEU A 530 -13.26 -16.12 -10.93
CA LEU A 530 -11.96 -15.86 -11.53
C LEU A 530 -11.52 -16.99 -12.48
N GLU A 531 -12.33 -18.03 -12.68
CA GLU A 531 -11.98 -19.18 -13.55
C GLU A 531 -11.78 -18.75 -15.01
N ASP A 532 -12.66 -17.92 -15.57
CA ASP A 532 -12.52 -17.40 -16.94
C ASP A 532 -11.32 -16.46 -17.07
N LEU A 533 -11.03 -15.61 -16.08
CA LEU A 533 -9.83 -14.77 -16.06
C LEU A 533 -8.54 -15.62 -16.04
N ILE A 534 -8.50 -16.68 -15.23
CA ILE A 534 -7.37 -17.62 -15.19
C ILE A 534 -7.17 -18.33 -16.54
N LEU A 535 -8.25 -18.70 -17.23
CA LEU A 535 -8.20 -19.30 -18.57
C LEU A 535 -7.78 -18.29 -19.65
N ALA A 536 -8.29 -17.07 -19.58
CA ALA A 536 -7.95 -15.98 -20.49
C ALA A 536 -6.45 -15.65 -20.40
N VAL A 537 -5.92 -15.35 -19.21
CA VAL A 537 -4.51 -15.02 -18.99
C VAL A 537 -3.58 -16.11 -19.57
N LYS A 538 -3.88 -17.38 -19.30
CA LYS A 538 -3.11 -18.53 -19.79
C LYS A 538 -3.20 -18.73 -21.30
N SER A 539 -4.38 -18.53 -21.90
CA SER A 539 -4.60 -18.74 -23.33
C SER A 539 -4.09 -17.58 -24.20
N THR A 540 -4.06 -16.36 -23.68
CA THR A 540 -3.58 -15.17 -24.41
C THR A 540 -2.10 -14.84 -24.14
N GLY A 541 -1.46 -15.54 -23.20
CA GLY A 541 -0.06 -15.34 -22.81
C GLY A 541 0.18 -14.02 -22.05
N ALA A 542 -0.85 -13.49 -21.40
CA ALA A 542 -0.79 -12.23 -20.64
C ALA A 542 0.16 -12.33 -19.44
N ASP A 543 0.62 -11.19 -18.94
CA ASP A 543 1.53 -11.08 -17.80
C ASP A 543 0.78 -10.98 -16.46
N LEU A 544 -0.47 -10.51 -16.48
CA LEU A 544 -1.34 -10.47 -15.31
C LEU A 544 -2.82 -10.51 -15.76
N GLY A 545 -3.69 -10.96 -14.86
CA GLY A 545 -5.12 -10.71 -14.91
C GLY A 545 -5.54 -9.81 -13.75
N VAL A 546 -6.45 -8.87 -14.01
CA VAL A 546 -7.13 -8.07 -12.99
C VAL A 546 -8.65 -8.20 -13.13
N ALA A 547 -9.36 -8.24 -12.01
CA ALA A 547 -10.81 -8.31 -11.98
C ALA A 547 -11.40 -7.21 -11.09
N PHE A 548 -12.48 -6.58 -11.52
CA PHE A 548 -13.22 -5.58 -10.75
C PHE A 548 -14.57 -6.12 -10.27
N ASP A 549 -15.07 -5.60 -9.14
CA ASP A 549 -16.43 -5.89 -8.70
C ASP A 549 -17.47 -5.00 -9.39
N GLY A 550 -18.76 -5.28 -9.17
CA GLY A 550 -19.86 -4.70 -9.95
C GLY A 550 -19.91 -3.17 -9.98
N ASP A 551 -19.33 -2.47 -9.00
CA ASP A 551 -19.20 -1.02 -8.97
C ASP A 551 -17.77 -0.44 -8.83
N GLY A 552 -16.74 -1.28 -8.87
CA GLY A 552 -15.35 -0.88 -9.13
C GLY A 552 -14.56 -0.34 -7.95
N ASP A 553 -15.04 -0.48 -6.71
CA ASP A 553 -14.28 -0.11 -5.52
C ASP A 553 -13.40 -1.26 -4.97
N ARG A 554 -13.36 -2.40 -5.69
CA ARG A 554 -12.50 -3.56 -5.39
C ARG A 554 -11.63 -4.01 -6.57
N LEU A 555 -10.50 -4.62 -6.24
CA LEU A 555 -9.56 -5.25 -7.19
C LEU A 555 -9.25 -6.70 -6.75
N GLY A 556 -9.45 -7.65 -7.68
CA GLY A 556 -8.86 -8.99 -7.66
C GLY A 556 -7.69 -9.11 -8.63
N VAL A 557 -6.74 -10.00 -8.35
CA VAL A 557 -5.48 -10.15 -9.11
C VAL A 557 -5.18 -11.62 -9.36
N VAL A 558 -4.78 -11.95 -10.59
CA VAL A 558 -4.46 -13.31 -11.07
C VAL A 558 -3.10 -13.29 -11.79
N THR A 559 -2.22 -14.25 -11.48
CA THR A 559 -0.89 -14.37 -12.14
C THR A 559 -0.96 -15.08 -13.49
N LYS A 560 0.15 -15.07 -14.24
CA LYS A 560 0.35 -15.80 -15.49
C LYS A 560 0.09 -17.32 -15.35
N GLU A 561 0.59 -17.92 -14.27
CA GLU A 561 0.34 -19.31 -13.88
C GLU A 561 -1.07 -19.53 -13.29
N GLY A 562 -1.87 -18.48 -13.12
CA GLY A 562 -3.23 -18.52 -12.56
C GLY A 562 -3.27 -18.69 -11.05
N GLU A 563 -2.27 -18.19 -10.32
CA GLU A 563 -2.38 -18.01 -8.86
C GLU A 563 -3.26 -16.78 -8.60
N ILE A 564 -4.26 -16.93 -7.74
CA ILE A 564 -5.03 -15.78 -7.22
C ILE A 564 -4.18 -15.11 -6.15
N ILE A 565 -3.84 -13.84 -6.36
CA ILE A 565 -3.16 -13.02 -5.36
C ILE A 565 -4.22 -12.33 -4.51
N PHE A 566 -4.37 -12.80 -3.28
CA PHE A 566 -5.31 -12.22 -2.33
C PHE A 566 -4.94 -10.77 -1.94
N PRO A 567 -5.94 -9.92 -1.62
CA PRO A 567 -5.71 -8.49 -1.39
C PRO A 567 -4.70 -8.16 -0.29
N ASP A 568 -4.58 -9.01 0.72
CA ASP A 568 -3.62 -8.83 1.82
C ASP A 568 -2.14 -9.04 1.41
N ARG A 569 -1.87 -9.76 0.32
CA ARG A 569 -0.54 -9.81 -0.34
C ARG A 569 -0.33 -8.66 -1.31
N THR A 570 -1.34 -8.24 -2.06
CA THR A 570 -1.26 -7.02 -2.90
C THR A 570 -0.97 -5.79 -2.04
N LEU A 571 -1.57 -5.72 -0.85
CA LEU A 571 -1.31 -4.68 0.15
C LEU A 571 0.13 -4.66 0.68
N MET A 572 0.87 -5.78 0.64
CA MET A 572 2.30 -5.80 0.98
C MET A 572 3.14 -5.04 -0.07
N LEU A 573 2.84 -5.20 -1.36
CA LEU A 573 3.53 -4.43 -2.42
C LEU A 573 3.17 -2.95 -2.33
N PHE A 574 1.88 -2.62 -2.19
CA PHE A 574 1.44 -1.23 -2.01
C PHE A 574 2.06 -0.58 -0.76
N ALA A 575 2.17 -1.31 0.36
CA ALA A 575 2.80 -0.80 1.57
C ALA A 575 4.29 -0.52 1.36
N ARG A 576 5.05 -1.46 0.76
CA ARG A 576 6.47 -1.26 0.44
C ARG A 576 6.68 -0.05 -0.49
N ASP A 577 5.86 0.07 -1.53
CA ASP A 577 5.89 1.19 -2.47
C ASP A 577 5.62 2.54 -1.79
N VAL A 578 4.49 2.67 -1.09
CA VAL A 578 4.10 3.91 -0.40
C VAL A 578 5.12 4.29 0.67
N LEU A 579 5.61 3.33 1.47
CA LEU A 579 6.57 3.59 2.55
C LEU A 579 7.96 3.99 2.04
N SER A 580 8.35 3.58 0.83
CA SER A 580 9.60 4.04 0.20
C SER A 580 9.64 5.56 -0.02
N ARG A 581 8.45 6.20 -0.16
CA ARG A 581 8.28 7.65 -0.30
C ARG A 581 7.67 8.33 0.93
N GLN A 582 7.05 7.56 1.83
CA GLN A 582 6.44 8.03 3.08
C GLN A 582 6.93 7.23 4.31
N PRO A 583 8.23 7.32 4.70
CA PRO A 583 8.75 6.58 5.85
C PRO A 583 8.00 6.88 7.15
N GLY A 584 7.74 5.86 7.96
CA GLY A 584 7.00 5.96 9.23
C GLY A 584 5.47 6.04 9.09
N ALA A 585 4.92 6.21 7.87
CA ALA A 585 3.49 6.39 7.66
C ALA A 585 2.65 5.22 8.20
N THR A 586 1.42 5.54 8.61
CA THR A 586 0.46 4.51 9.05
C THR A 586 -0.15 3.79 7.85
N ILE A 587 -0.14 2.46 7.89
CA ILE A 587 -0.77 1.57 6.92
C ILE A 587 -1.87 0.78 7.64
N ILE A 588 -3.12 0.94 7.22
CA ILE A 588 -4.28 0.30 7.85
C ILE A 588 -4.64 -1.00 7.12
N TYR A 589 -5.01 -2.03 7.87
CA TYR A 589 -5.55 -3.28 7.31
C TYR A 589 -6.61 -3.88 8.22
N ASP A 590 -7.53 -4.66 7.67
CA ASP A 590 -8.63 -5.23 8.46
C ASP A 590 -8.26 -6.53 9.21
N VAL A 591 -9.06 -6.91 10.22
CA VAL A 591 -8.84 -8.12 11.04
C VAL A 591 -8.73 -9.43 10.22
N LYS A 592 -9.20 -9.46 8.97
CA LYS A 592 -9.12 -10.63 8.09
C LYS A 592 -7.76 -10.81 7.40
N CYS A 593 -6.87 -9.81 7.37
CA CYS A 593 -5.60 -9.89 6.64
C CYS A 593 -4.56 -10.82 7.32
N THR A 594 -3.68 -11.44 6.52
CA THR A 594 -2.60 -12.33 6.98
C THR A 594 -1.68 -11.70 8.03
N GLY A 595 -1.18 -12.52 8.96
CA GLY A 595 -0.30 -12.09 10.05
C GLY A 595 1.03 -11.50 9.55
N HIS A 596 1.51 -11.99 8.40
CA HIS A 596 2.76 -11.53 7.78
C HIS A 596 2.76 -10.05 7.41
N LEU A 597 1.58 -9.48 7.09
CA LEU A 597 1.45 -8.09 6.63
C LEU A 597 1.97 -7.09 7.68
N LYS A 598 1.76 -7.39 8.97
CA LYS A 598 2.30 -6.58 10.08
C LYS A 598 3.83 -6.49 10.03
N GLY A 599 4.50 -7.61 9.78
CA GLY A 599 5.95 -7.66 9.63
C GLY A 599 6.39 -6.84 8.43
N GLN A 600 5.79 -7.06 7.28
CA GLN A 600 6.17 -6.37 6.03
C GLN A 600 6.00 -4.85 6.07
N ILE A 601 5.02 -4.34 6.82
CA ILE A 601 4.89 -2.90 7.07
C ILE A 601 6.03 -2.38 7.96
N LEU A 602 6.42 -3.11 9.01
CA LEU A 602 7.53 -2.74 9.90
C LEU A 602 8.89 -2.84 9.21
N ASP A 603 9.11 -3.90 8.43
CA ASP A 603 10.34 -4.13 7.65
C ASP A 603 10.56 -3.01 6.60
N ALA A 604 9.46 -2.48 6.05
CA ALA A 604 9.44 -1.31 5.17
C ALA A 604 9.46 0.04 5.91
N GLY A 605 9.64 0.05 7.24
CA GLY A 605 9.77 1.26 8.05
C GLY A 605 8.45 2.01 8.34
N GLY A 606 7.30 1.36 8.20
CA GLY A 606 5.96 1.92 8.44
C GLY A 606 5.32 1.53 9.77
N SER A 607 4.16 2.12 10.04
CA SER A 607 3.37 1.90 11.26
C SER A 607 2.12 1.03 10.95
N PRO A 608 2.09 -0.27 11.32
CA PRO A 608 0.96 -1.15 11.03
C PRO A 608 -0.22 -0.91 11.99
N LEU A 609 -1.43 -0.72 11.44
CA LEU A 609 -2.66 -0.54 12.23
C LEU A 609 -3.77 -1.50 11.77
N MET A 610 -3.99 -2.56 12.55
CA MET A 610 -5.13 -3.46 12.35
C MET A 610 -6.44 -2.76 12.79
N TRP A 611 -7.48 -2.84 11.96
CA TRP A 611 -8.79 -2.22 12.23
C TRP A 611 -9.98 -3.14 11.88
N ARG A 612 -11.20 -2.65 12.14
CA ARG A 612 -12.48 -3.33 11.90
C ARG A 612 -12.73 -3.49 10.40
N THR A 613 -13.27 -4.63 9.97
CA THR A 613 -13.71 -4.82 8.57
C THR A 613 -14.90 -3.90 8.28
N GLY A 614 -14.91 -3.26 7.11
CA GLY A 614 -15.97 -2.39 6.59
C GLY A 614 -15.40 -1.09 6.02
N HIS A 615 -15.48 -0.92 4.70
CA HIS A 615 -14.88 0.19 3.95
C HIS A 615 -15.16 1.60 4.51
N SER A 616 -16.38 1.88 5.00
CA SER A 616 -16.72 3.16 5.66
C SER A 616 -15.98 3.37 6.99
N LEU A 617 -15.71 2.30 7.75
CA LEU A 617 -14.90 2.34 8.98
C LEU A 617 -13.42 2.54 8.68
N ILE A 618 -12.92 1.95 7.59
CA ILE A 618 -11.53 2.15 7.12
C ILE A 618 -11.34 3.61 6.68
N LYS A 619 -12.22 4.16 5.84
CA LYS A 619 -12.21 5.59 5.44
C LYS A 619 -12.28 6.53 6.65
N ALA A 620 -13.11 6.22 7.65
CA ALA A 620 -13.16 6.98 8.90
C ALA A 620 -11.82 6.91 9.66
N LYS A 621 -11.20 5.72 9.76
CA LYS A 621 -9.93 5.54 10.50
C LYS A 621 -8.72 6.14 9.79
N MET A 622 -8.68 6.13 8.46
CA MET A 622 -7.66 6.84 7.68
C MET A 622 -7.71 8.35 7.95
N ARG A 623 -8.92 8.94 8.07
CA ARG A 623 -9.07 10.36 8.43
C ARG A 623 -8.64 10.64 9.86
N GLU A 624 -8.98 9.75 10.80
CA GLU A 624 -8.62 9.89 12.23
C GLU A 624 -7.09 9.86 12.44
N THR A 625 -6.39 8.97 11.73
CA THR A 625 -4.94 8.70 11.92
C THR A 625 -4.04 9.36 10.88
N GLY A 626 -4.60 9.93 9.82
CA GLY A 626 -3.86 10.49 8.69
C GLY A 626 -3.20 9.44 7.77
N ALA A 627 -3.49 8.15 7.95
CA ALA A 627 -2.85 7.02 7.26
C ALA A 627 -2.77 7.20 5.72
N GLU A 628 -1.60 6.92 5.14
CA GLU A 628 -1.35 7.16 3.70
C GLU A 628 -1.89 6.05 2.79
N LEU A 629 -2.14 4.87 3.36
CA LEU A 629 -2.67 3.71 2.66
C LEU A 629 -3.54 2.86 3.61
N ALA A 630 -4.59 2.27 3.07
CA ALA A 630 -5.29 1.15 3.69
C ALA A 630 -5.68 0.09 2.67
N GLY A 631 -6.01 -1.12 3.14
CA GLY A 631 -6.69 -2.12 2.33
C GLY A 631 -7.40 -3.19 3.15
N GLU A 632 -8.42 -3.82 2.56
CA GLU A 632 -9.21 -4.88 3.18
C GLU A 632 -9.07 -6.19 2.40
N MET A 633 -9.21 -7.32 3.10
CA MET A 633 -9.20 -8.66 2.49
C MET A 633 -10.32 -8.88 1.45
N SER A 634 -11.34 -8.02 1.42
CA SER A 634 -12.38 -8.01 0.37
C SER A 634 -12.00 -7.24 -0.91
N GLY A 635 -10.76 -6.77 -1.05
CA GLY A 635 -10.24 -6.15 -2.27
C GLY A 635 -10.40 -4.64 -2.38
N HIS A 636 -10.95 -3.98 -1.34
CA HIS A 636 -10.94 -2.52 -1.26
C HIS A 636 -9.53 -2.02 -0.95
N PHE A 637 -9.04 -1.03 -1.70
CA PHE A 637 -7.75 -0.38 -1.48
C PHE A 637 -7.92 1.13 -1.48
N PHE A 638 -7.34 1.77 -0.47
CA PHE A 638 -7.59 3.18 -0.16
C PHE A 638 -6.24 3.90 -0.16
N PHE A 639 -5.91 4.57 -1.27
CA PHE A 639 -4.70 5.38 -1.35
C PHE A 639 -5.02 6.81 -0.93
N LYS A 640 -4.20 7.37 -0.04
CA LYS A 640 -4.10 8.80 0.25
C LYS A 640 -2.77 9.36 -0.29
N GLU A 641 -1.69 8.56 -0.26
CA GLU A 641 -0.48 8.86 -1.04
C GLU A 641 -0.82 8.98 -2.53
N ARG A 642 -0.48 10.13 -3.13
CA ARG A 642 -0.83 10.54 -4.50
C ARG A 642 -2.33 10.51 -4.83
N TRP A 643 -3.24 10.33 -3.87
CA TRP A 643 -4.67 10.17 -4.13
C TRP A 643 -5.55 10.79 -3.03
N TYR A 644 -6.80 10.34 -2.89
CA TYR A 644 -7.87 11.07 -2.19
C TYR A 644 -8.43 10.38 -0.93
N GLY A 645 -7.87 9.24 -0.53
CA GLY A 645 -8.23 8.52 0.70
C GLY A 645 -9.54 7.72 0.64
N PHE A 646 -10.06 7.46 -0.57
CA PHE A 646 -11.18 6.56 -0.79
C PHE A 646 -10.76 5.25 -1.48
N ASP A 647 -11.63 4.26 -1.37
CA ASP A 647 -11.63 2.96 -2.02
C ASP A 647 -11.80 3.10 -3.53
N ASP A 648 -10.78 2.67 -4.28
CA ASP A 648 -10.76 2.74 -5.74
C ASP A 648 -10.01 1.52 -6.31
N GLY A 649 -10.76 0.53 -6.82
CA GLY A 649 -10.20 -0.66 -7.41
C GLY A 649 -9.43 -0.36 -8.71
N ILE A 650 -9.92 0.59 -9.50
CA ILE A 650 -9.36 0.95 -10.81
C ILE A 650 -8.02 1.67 -10.63
N TYR A 651 -7.94 2.64 -9.71
CA TYR A 651 -6.68 3.28 -9.34
C TYR A 651 -5.70 2.30 -8.68
N ALA A 652 -6.18 1.39 -7.83
CA ALA A 652 -5.33 0.34 -7.27
C ALA A 652 -4.77 -0.61 -8.35
N GLY A 653 -5.55 -0.93 -9.39
CA GLY A 653 -5.09 -1.68 -10.55
C GLY A 653 -4.01 -0.93 -11.32
N ALA A 654 -4.20 0.38 -11.56
CA ALA A 654 -3.20 1.22 -12.19
C ALA A 654 -1.90 1.32 -11.37
N ARG A 655 -1.99 1.52 -10.04
CA ARG A 655 -0.84 1.56 -9.12
C ARG A 655 -0.12 0.20 -9.00
N LEU A 656 -0.84 -0.91 -9.09
CA LEU A 656 -0.21 -2.24 -9.15
C LEU A 656 0.62 -2.38 -10.42
N LEU A 657 0.09 -1.95 -11.56
CA LEU A 657 0.78 -2.05 -12.84
C LEU A 657 1.97 -1.09 -12.96
N GLU A 658 1.90 0.09 -12.36
CA GLU A 658 3.07 0.97 -12.14
C GLU A 658 4.20 0.25 -11.37
N ILE A 659 3.89 -0.37 -10.22
CA ILE A 659 4.87 -1.07 -9.37
C ILE A 659 5.46 -2.30 -10.09
N LEU A 660 4.65 -3.06 -10.82
CA LEU A 660 5.11 -4.24 -11.55
C LEU A 660 5.88 -3.87 -12.83
N ALA A 661 5.51 -2.79 -13.51
CA ALA A 661 6.20 -2.30 -14.69
C ALA A 661 7.58 -1.71 -14.34
N GLY A 662 7.64 -0.84 -13.32
CA GLY A 662 8.87 -0.21 -12.83
C GLY A 662 9.79 -1.11 -12.01
N ASP A 663 9.64 -2.44 -12.08
CA ASP A 663 10.56 -3.36 -11.40
C ASP A 663 11.95 -3.33 -12.05
N LEU A 664 12.90 -2.73 -11.32
CA LEU A 664 14.25 -2.44 -11.80
C LEU A 664 15.16 -3.67 -11.96
N GLU A 665 14.64 -4.88 -11.73
CA GLU A 665 15.28 -6.18 -12.03
C GLU A 665 14.59 -6.90 -13.21
N GLU A 666 13.64 -6.24 -13.89
CA GLU A 666 12.81 -6.76 -15.00
C GLU A 666 12.05 -8.07 -14.64
N ARG A 667 11.71 -8.25 -13.37
CA ARG A 667 11.08 -9.48 -12.88
C ARG A 667 9.66 -9.68 -13.43
N THR A 668 9.25 -10.94 -13.52
CA THR A 668 7.83 -11.26 -13.75
C THR A 668 7.01 -10.93 -12.50
N PRO A 669 5.70 -10.64 -12.63
CA PRO A 669 4.84 -10.35 -11.47
C PRO A 669 4.88 -11.43 -10.39
N GLU A 670 5.05 -12.69 -10.78
CA GLU A 670 5.12 -13.84 -9.88
C GLU A 670 6.41 -13.87 -9.08
N GLN A 671 7.55 -13.51 -9.70
CA GLN A 671 8.82 -13.34 -8.99
C GLN A 671 8.72 -12.19 -7.98
N ILE A 672 8.05 -11.09 -8.34
CA ILE A 672 7.80 -9.96 -7.42
C ILE A 672 6.90 -10.38 -6.26
N PHE A 673 5.76 -11.04 -6.54
CA PHE A 673 4.87 -11.56 -5.49
C PHE A 673 5.47 -12.70 -4.66
N ALA A 674 6.46 -13.43 -5.18
CA ALA A 674 7.22 -14.43 -4.42
C ALA A 674 8.20 -13.80 -3.41
N THR A 675 8.54 -12.50 -3.54
CA THR A 675 9.25 -11.76 -2.50
C THR A 675 8.36 -11.42 -1.30
N CYS A 676 7.03 -11.57 -1.41
CA CYS A 676 6.09 -11.39 -0.31
C CYS A 676 5.84 -12.72 0.40
N PRO A 677 5.95 -12.78 1.75
CA PRO A 677 5.70 -14.01 2.51
C PRO A 677 4.29 -14.56 2.27
N LYS A 678 4.20 -15.90 2.22
CA LYS A 678 2.99 -16.64 1.87
C LYS A 678 2.79 -17.80 2.85
N GLY A 679 1.75 -17.70 3.66
CA GLY A 679 1.27 -18.81 4.51
C GLY A 679 0.30 -19.74 3.78
N VAL A 680 -0.26 -20.68 4.53
CA VAL A 680 -1.41 -21.51 4.15
C VAL A 680 -2.65 -20.94 4.84
N SER A 681 -3.53 -20.29 4.07
CA SER A 681 -4.83 -19.80 4.58
C SER A 681 -5.99 -20.69 4.12
N THR A 682 -7.10 -20.65 4.86
CA THR A 682 -8.41 -21.05 4.32
C THR A 682 -8.99 -19.93 3.45
N PRO A 683 -9.94 -20.24 2.54
CA PRO A 683 -10.89 -19.25 2.06
C PRO A 683 -11.75 -18.72 3.23
N GLU A 684 -12.64 -17.76 2.94
CA GLU A 684 -13.66 -17.33 3.90
C GLU A 684 -14.69 -18.44 4.15
N LEU A 685 -14.72 -18.91 5.40
CA LEU A 685 -15.63 -19.93 5.88
C LEU A 685 -16.87 -19.25 6.47
N LYS A 686 -18.05 -19.67 6.03
CA LYS A 686 -19.33 -19.01 6.34
C LYS A 686 -20.23 -19.97 7.13
N ILE A 687 -20.79 -19.51 8.25
CA ILE A 687 -21.79 -20.26 9.04
C ILE A 687 -23.08 -19.47 9.05
N GLU A 688 -24.14 -20.03 8.46
CA GLU A 688 -25.48 -19.42 8.44
C GLU A 688 -26.14 -19.43 9.82
N MET A 689 -26.83 -18.33 10.15
CA MET A 689 -27.57 -18.13 11.41
C MET A 689 -28.86 -17.35 11.14
N ALA A 690 -29.70 -17.16 12.15
CA ALA A 690 -30.84 -16.24 12.04
C ALA A 690 -30.39 -14.75 12.05
N GLU A 691 -31.26 -13.86 11.56
CA GLU A 691 -31.02 -12.41 11.60
C GLU A 691 -30.85 -11.93 13.05
N GLY A 692 -29.75 -11.23 13.31
CA GLY A 692 -29.34 -10.81 14.65
C GLY A 692 -28.98 -11.92 15.64
N GLU A 693 -28.78 -13.17 15.20
CA GLU A 693 -28.27 -14.27 16.06
C GLU A 693 -26.75 -14.29 16.12
N HIS A 694 -26.08 -14.12 14.98
CA HIS A 694 -24.62 -14.02 14.84
C HIS A 694 -23.99 -13.00 15.80
N TYR A 695 -24.61 -11.83 16.02
CA TYR A 695 -24.17 -10.86 17.03
C TYR A 695 -24.30 -11.37 18.48
N LYS A 696 -25.37 -12.11 18.80
CA LYS A 696 -25.57 -12.71 20.13
C LYS A 696 -24.64 -13.89 20.36
N PHE A 697 -24.28 -14.61 19.30
CA PHE A 697 -23.31 -15.69 19.35
C PHE A 697 -21.91 -15.17 19.66
N ILE A 698 -21.44 -14.14 18.94
CA ILE A 698 -20.07 -13.64 19.15
C ILE A 698 -19.87 -13.00 20.53
N GLU A 699 -20.90 -12.33 21.08
CA GLU A 699 -20.84 -11.80 22.45
C GLU A 699 -20.73 -12.93 23.50
N LYS A 700 -21.45 -14.04 23.33
CA LYS A 700 -21.25 -15.23 24.18
C LYS A 700 -19.86 -15.83 23.99
N PHE A 701 -19.42 -15.99 22.73
CA PHE A 701 -18.12 -16.58 22.39
C PHE A 701 -16.97 -15.80 23.04
N ARG A 702 -16.99 -14.46 22.95
CA ARG A 702 -16.03 -13.56 23.60
C ARG A 702 -15.99 -13.69 25.13
N GLN A 703 -17.06 -14.16 25.77
CA GLN A 703 -17.14 -14.36 27.22
C GLN A 703 -16.68 -15.75 27.69
N VAL A 704 -16.63 -16.77 26.81
CA VAL A 704 -16.34 -18.16 27.20
C VAL A 704 -15.13 -18.79 26.49
N ALA A 705 -14.70 -18.25 25.35
CA ALA A 705 -13.63 -18.82 24.55
C ALA A 705 -12.24 -18.53 25.15
N THR A 706 -11.42 -19.57 25.27
CA THR A 706 -10.03 -19.48 25.76
C THR A 706 -9.05 -20.03 24.75
N PHE A 707 -7.91 -19.35 24.54
CA PHE A 707 -6.96 -19.66 23.46
C PHE A 707 -5.53 -19.97 23.92
N GLY A 708 -5.32 -20.13 25.24
CA GLY A 708 -4.00 -20.28 25.83
C GLY A 708 -3.17 -19.01 25.65
N ASP A 709 -1.92 -19.16 25.20
CA ASP A 709 -0.94 -18.08 25.06
C ASP A 709 -1.14 -17.19 23.80
N ALA A 710 -2.30 -17.26 23.14
CA ALA A 710 -2.60 -16.46 21.96
C ALA A 710 -2.81 -14.98 22.30
N ALA A 711 -2.27 -14.09 21.47
CA ALA A 711 -2.60 -12.67 21.52
C ALA A 711 -4.03 -12.46 20.99
N LEU A 712 -4.93 -11.91 21.80
CA LEU A 712 -6.34 -11.73 21.44
C LEU A 712 -6.64 -10.31 20.97
N THR A 713 -7.27 -10.20 19.80
CA THR A 713 -7.80 -8.95 19.25
C THR A 713 -9.32 -9.05 19.16
N THR A 714 -10.05 -8.15 19.84
CA THR A 714 -11.53 -8.15 19.90
C THR A 714 -12.16 -6.83 19.41
N ILE A 715 -11.53 -6.18 18.42
CA ILE A 715 -12.05 -4.95 17.80
C ILE A 715 -13.20 -5.22 16.82
N ASP A 716 -13.18 -6.39 16.18
CA ASP A 716 -14.23 -6.88 15.29
C ASP A 716 -14.24 -8.42 15.34
N GLY A 717 -15.23 -8.97 16.04
CA GLY A 717 -15.25 -10.39 16.41
C GLY A 717 -14.18 -10.78 17.43
N VAL A 718 -13.61 -11.98 17.28
CA VAL A 718 -12.49 -12.49 18.07
C VAL A 718 -11.45 -13.08 17.13
N ARG A 719 -10.29 -12.41 17.05
CA ARG A 719 -9.06 -12.91 16.42
C ARG A 719 -8.09 -13.39 17.50
N ALA A 720 -7.43 -14.51 17.26
CA ALA A 720 -6.39 -15.07 18.13
C ALA A 720 -5.14 -15.35 17.30
N ASP A 721 -4.02 -14.72 17.67
CA ASP A 721 -2.73 -14.80 16.98
C ASP A 721 -1.71 -15.58 17.83
N TRP A 722 -1.09 -16.60 17.22
CA TRP A 722 0.07 -17.34 17.72
C TRP A 722 1.31 -16.99 16.86
N PRO A 723 2.54 -17.35 17.28
CA PRO A 723 3.76 -17.07 16.51
C PRO A 723 3.82 -17.71 15.11
N ASP A 724 3.03 -18.76 14.86
CA ASP A 724 3.02 -19.62 13.67
C ASP A 724 1.69 -19.55 12.88
N GLY A 725 0.78 -18.64 13.25
CA GLY A 725 -0.51 -18.45 12.58
C GLY A 725 -1.61 -17.86 13.45
N TRP A 726 -2.76 -17.52 12.87
CA TRP A 726 -3.91 -16.93 13.54
C TRP A 726 -5.25 -17.52 13.06
N GLY A 727 -6.29 -17.29 13.86
CA GLY A 727 -7.68 -17.59 13.51
C GLY A 727 -8.63 -16.47 13.90
N LEU A 728 -9.76 -16.39 13.19
CA LEU A 728 -10.79 -15.36 13.38
C LEU A 728 -12.19 -15.98 13.34
N VAL A 729 -13.08 -15.47 14.18
CA VAL A 729 -14.54 -15.51 13.95
C VAL A 729 -15.13 -14.12 14.19
N ARG A 730 -15.92 -13.61 13.23
CA ARG A 730 -16.61 -12.31 13.32
C ARG A 730 -18.03 -12.38 12.75
N PRO A 731 -19.00 -11.58 13.27
CA PRO A 731 -20.32 -11.46 12.66
C PRO A 731 -20.20 -10.70 11.33
N SER A 732 -20.90 -11.15 10.29
CA SER A 732 -21.11 -10.31 9.11
C SER A 732 -22.00 -9.11 9.46
N ASN A 733 -21.80 -8.00 8.74
CA ASN A 733 -22.55 -6.75 8.92
C ASN A 733 -23.53 -6.46 7.76
N THR A 734 -23.61 -7.37 6.79
CA THR A 734 -24.48 -7.30 5.60
C THR A 734 -25.40 -8.51 5.44
N THR A 735 -25.08 -9.64 6.10
CA THR A 735 -25.73 -10.94 5.95
C THR A 735 -25.75 -11.69 7.29
N PRO A 736 -26.72 -12.59 7.55
CA PRO A 736 -26.85 -13.26 8.84
C PRO A 736 -25.89 -14.46 9.01
N ILE A 737 -24.59 -14.20 8.94
CA ILE A 737 -23.55 -15.24 9.01
C ILE A 737 -22.47 -14.91 10.03
N LEU A 738 -21.83 -15.94 10.57
CA LEU A 738 -20.45 -15.82 11.06
C LEU A 738 -19.48 -16.02 9.90
N VAL A 739 -18.46 -15.18 9.83
CA VAL A 739 -17.32 -15.31 8.91
C VAL A 739 -16.10 -15.73 9.70
N LEU A 740 -15.39 -16.75 9.21
CA LEU A 740 -14.16 -17.26 9.77
C LEU A 740 -13.07 -17.32 8.71
N ARG A 741 -11.81 -17.08 9.11
CA ARG A 741 -10.61 -17.34 8.32
C ARG A 741 -9.53 -17.86 9.26
N PHE A 742 -8.73 -18.80 8.77
CA PHE A 742 -7.55 -19.34 9.43
C PHE A 742 -6.35 -19.19 8.50
N ASP A 743 -5.18 -18.92 9.06
CA ASP A 743 -3.97 -18.59 8.30
C ASP A 743 -2.74 -18.98 9.13
N ALA A 744 -1.79 -19.71 8.57
CA ALA A 744 -0.65 -20.24 9.31
C ALA A 744 0.56 -20.49 8.42
N ASP A 745 1.75 -20.61 9.01
CA ASP A 745 2.98 -20.89 8.27
C ASP A 745 2.96 -22.24 7.55
N ASN A 746 2.16 -23.20 8.04
CA ASN A 746 2.11 -24.56 7.53
C ASN A 746 0.79 -25.28 7.86
N ASN A 747 0.59 -26.44 7.23
CA ASN A 747 -0.61 -27.27 7.38
C ASN A 747 -0.83 -27.88 8.78
N GLU A 748 0.19 -28.01 9.62
CA GLU A 748 0.05 -28.55 10.97
C GLU A 748 -0.44 -27.47 11.93
N ALA A 749 0.18 -26.28 11.87
CA ALA A 749 -0.26 -25.08 12.57
C ALA A 749 -1.71 -24.70 12.20
N LEU A 750 -2.06 -24.73 10.91
CA LEU A 750 -3.43 -24.46 10.45
C LEU A 750 -4.45 -25.42 11.09
N LYS A 751 -4.17 -26.73 11.10
CA LYS A 751 -5.03 -27.75 11.72
C LYS A 751 -5.12 -27.61 13.23
N ARG A 752 -4.03 -27.23 13.91
CA ARG A 752 -4.02 -26.91 15.35
C ARG A 752 -4.96 -25.74 15.65
N ILE A 753 -4.85 -24.65 14.89
CA ILE A 753 -5.68 -23.45 15.06
C ILE A 753 -7.15 -23.75 14.79
N GLN A 754 -7.47 -24.45 13.69
CA GLN A 754 -8.81 -24.95 13.40
C GLN A 754 -9.35 -25.83 14.53
N GLY A 755 -8.52 -26.72 15.10
CA GLY A 755 -8.89 -27.55 16.25
C GLY A 755 -9.27 -26.74 17.49
N VAL A 756 -8.48 -25.72 17.84
CA VAL A 756 -8.80 -24.81 18.96
C VAL A 756 -10.10 -24.07 18.72
N PHE A 757 -10.29 -23.46 17.53
CA PHE A 757 -11.53 -22.75 17.22
C PHE A 757 -12.75 -23.68 17.19
N ARG A 758 -12.62 -24.91 16.66
CA ARG A 758 -13.65 -25.95 16.73
C ARG A 758 -14.08 -26.20 18.19
N GLU A 759 -13.12 -26.38 19.09
CA GLU A 759 -13.39 -26.62 20.51
C GLU A 759 -14.12 -25.42 21.16
N GLN A 760 -13.65 -24.19 20.93
CA GLN A 760 -14.27 -23.01 21.55
C GLN A 760 -15.66 -22.70 20.99
N LEU A 761 -15.90 -22.93 19.69
CA LEU A 761 -17.21 -22.69 19.07
C LEU A 761 -18.27 -23.66 19.60
N LEU A 762 -17.90 -24.94 19.74
CA LEU A 762 -18.80 -25.99 20.26
C LEU A 762 -19.07 -25.87 21.77
N LYS A 763 -18.31 -25.04 22.52
CA LYS A 763 -18.66 -24.64 23.90
C LYS A 763 -19.80 -23.62 23.95
N VAL A 764 -20.01 -22.83 22.91
CA VAL A 764 -21.14 -21.87 22.81
C VAL A 764 -22.40 -22.57 22.29
N ASP A 765 -22.24 -23.41 21.27
CA ASP A 765 -23.31 -24.25 20.73
C ASP A 765 -22.74 -25.58 20.19
N ALA A 766 -23.04 -26.67 20.90
CA ALA A 766 -22.63 -28.02 20.53
C ALA A 766 -23.37 -28.57 19.28
N GLY A 767 -24.44 -27.91 18.82
CA GLY A 767 -25.16 -28.24 17.59
C GLY A 767 -24.59 -27.57 16.33
N LEU A 768 -23.59 -26.69 16.47
CA LEU A 768 -23.11 -25.84 15.38
C LEU A 768 -22.40 -26.64 14.28
N LYS A 769 -22.89 -26.53 13.05
CA LYS A 769 -22.28 -27.16 11.86
C LYS A 769 -21.10 -26.31 11.38
N LEU A 770 -19.89 -26.81 11.61
CA LEU A 770 -18.66 -26.14 11.21
C LEU A 770 -18.23 -26.60 9.80
N PRO A 771 -17.94 -25.67 8.87
CA PRO A 771 -17.53 -25.99 7.49
C PRO A 771 -16.03 -26.31 7.34
N PHE A 772 -15.39 -26.75 8.44
CA PHE A 772 -13.95 -27.06 8.54
C PHE A 772 -13.72 -28.12 9.61
#